data_AF-A0AA36IXB0-F1
#
_entry.id   AF-A0AA36IXB0-F1
#
_cell.length_a   1.000
_cell.length_b   1.000
_cell.length_c   1.000
_cell.angle_alpha   90.00
_cell.angle_beta   90.00
_cell.angle_gamma   90.00
#
_symmetry.space_group_name_H-M   'P 1'
#
loop_
_entity.id
_entity.type
_entity.pdbx_description
1 polymer ?
#
loop_
_entity_poly.entity_id
_entity_poly.type
_entity_poly.pdbx_seq_one_letter_code
_entity_poly.pdbx_strand_id
1 'polypeptide(L)'
;MLGSYLHPDSGDEILISADSRGYIWIGNEERLTFDFDEEGFKLIPAEGSDHKVEITFEQEEGIVSAAIREDVRYERLVGSMELKVREGPVHLSLAEVKREGENVHAFICNVVQDPNDWRDFSVLAAIATSAHLNNGKPAVIVDDTSPADDDAIQDLLDRLQPNQVTVFRCEDEDSQGQIKGSESAQVAERTCNSLSQMNEYVADTWKGEIKTACVVSNADYGQALLATSLACLLDAPLFVTDGPVADANLEELLPDFGSYPLIVVGDKLEGSKAEVVAIAGFSEALAHAKKAGMTVNYIALTNPADRNTRKLSLTAPVYAAAHGGMVLPVKDVGIGKPGALDGEPLSKVKDQLGAAYSALGQHPRFLNLVGSPEAVPACKTTHDVNNCKDFAVTDYQYATVKFNLDDAHEIAVSRCFTESATAGFLLATRSVNFSILHGEWKDKFVDAGLWGFPELRKMFLNVGYSLASCQEDESKPLHQVDFEKKNKSIEAAAILHKDHSGWSGLGQCIHRHTNAMFAPCVMISGGCHAAGIDEGVPSCASRVMARGGVCFTGAARCPTAIATLWGVAFYNELLYENGGRTLGEANMQAHNKFLAHHLKGVFLGKYTLVNRFTLGDPALRPFPQKTPKISPAKTSFEGDTVTVTAPSEWTMVPVHPDQTKEWKFEGSLYVPVGPGCSPEAQWCRAKYDMQKAYYQLVIKVPGNAKGVELKSLTYEKNGEEVTAKAAVEPDLDPVCGQYECSLYVDKGNANDWHYVTVTKDEGSGNYKWTNKAGVSWTLDAQTLDIKEDCPYHKDGAHNEPRRNAKGIVKTMRFNGEAYFRNGLWSDDAADLSTATNMWWHGEPEGIKELSDGNKLLFVPMKMIDYDQKEGKLQSFVKSFTMQVVLEDGEADLKAMNKPPEPAQRGGGALFASTRKMREFKSLLEDAEKLLEYDSTDKEAAEWKALALEGLGKSKR
;
A
#
# COMPACT_ATOMS: atom_id res chain seq x y z
N MET A 1 3.59 -25.46 -23.08
CA MET A 1 3.77 -26.60 -22.18
C MET A 1 3.06 -27.79 -22.79
N LEU A 2 3.69 -28.95 -22.96
CA LEU A 2 3.06 -30.11 -23.63
C LEU A 2 2.39 -31.07 -22.64
N GLY A 3 2.82 -31.05 -21.38
CA GLY A 3 2.20 -31.79 -20.28
C GLY A 3 3.08 -31.77 -19.03
N SER A 4 2.49 -32.18 -17.90
CA SER A 4 3.23 -32.50 -16.67
C SER A 4 2.94 -33.94 -16.22
N TYR A 5 3.89 -34.55 -15.52
CA TYR A 5 3.78 -35.90 -14.98
C TYR A 5 4.38 -35.95 -13.57
N LEU A 6 3.77 -36.72 -12.67
CA LEU A 6 4.28 -36.94 -11.32
C LEU A 6 5.13 -38.21 -11.27
N HIS A 7 6.42 -38.06 -10.96
CA HIS A 7 7.32 -39.19 -10.82
C HIS A 7 6.86 -40.09 -9.67
N PRO A 8 6.69 -41.42 -9.88
CA PRO A 8 5.93 -42.25 -8.95
C PRO A 8 6.74 -42.59 -7.70
N ASP A 9 8.06 -42.61 -7.79
CA ASP A 9 8.95 -42.94 -6.66
C ASP A 9 9.40 -41.70 -5.87
N SER A 10 9.48 -40.52 -6.52
CA SER A 10 9.95 -39.29 -5.86
C SER A 10 8.83 -38.29 -5.56
N GLY A 11 7.68 -38.41 -6.22
CA GLY A 11 6.57 -37.46 -6.10
C GLY A 11 6.85 -36.11 -6.76
N ASP A 12 7.92 -35.98 -7.54
CA ASP A 12 8.27 -34.74 -8.21
C ASP A 12 7.42 -34.51 -9.46
N GLU A 13 6.95 -33.29 -9.66
CA GLU A 13 6.32 -32.89 -10.91
C GLU A 13 7.38 -32.61 -11.97
N ILE A 14 7.23 -33.29 -13.10
CA ILE A 14 8.11 -33.28 -14.24
C ILE A 14 7.42 -32.57 -15.39
N LEU A 15 8.10 -31.61 -16.00
CA LEU A 15 7.55 -30.77 -17.07
C LEU A 15 8.17 -31.10 -18.43
N ILE A 16 7.32 -31.27 -19.44
CA ILE A 16 7.73 -31.35 -20.85
C ILE A 16 7.32 -30.05 -21.54
N SER A 17 8.31 -29.30 -22.01
CA SER A 17 8.10 -28.02 -22.72
C SER A 17 8.74 -28.07 -24.11
N ALA A 18 8.11 -27.42 -25.08
CA ALA A 18 8.72 -27.12 -26.37
C ALA A 18 9.05 -25.63 -26.41
N ASP A 19 10.28 -25.28 -26.78
CA ASP A 19 10.68 -23.91 -27.12
C ASP A 19 11.27 -23.86 -28.54
N SER A 20 11.67 -22.67 -28.99
CA SER A 20 12.25 -22.47 -30.33
C SER A 20 13.58 -23.20 -30.58
N ARG A 21 14.11 -23.94 -29.60
CA ARG A 21 15.37 -24.68 -29.66
C ARG A 21 15.20 -26.20 -29.51
N GLY A 22 13.97 -26.71 -29.33
CA GLY A 22 13.68 -28.15 -29.27
C GLY A 22 12.71 -28.53 -28.15
N TYR A 23 12.53 -29.85 -27.96
CA TYR A 23 11.72 -30.40 -26.87
C TYR A 23 12.60 -30.65 -25.64
N ILE A 24 12.16 -30.15 -24.50
CA ILE A 24 12.94 -30.10 -23.27
C ILE A 24 12.17 -30.80 -22.15
N TRP A 25 12.82 -31.78 -21.54
CA TRP A 25 12.39 -32.39 -20.28
C TRP A 25 13.12 -31.71 -19.12
N ILE A 26 12.36 -31.19 -18.15
CA ILE A 26 12.88 -30.50 -16.97
C ILE A 26 12.50 -31.30 -15.73
N GLY A 27 13.50 -31.92 -15.11
CA GLY A 27 13.44 -32.42 -13.74
C GLY A 27 14.22 -31.51 -12.79
N ASN A 28 14.13 -31.75 -11.47
CA ASN A 28 14.73 -30.88 -10.44
C ASN A 28 16.26 -30.70 -10.57
N GLU A 29 16.98 -31.57 -11.30
CA GLU A 29 18.45 -31.48 -11.43
C GLU A 29 19.02 -31.70 -12.86
N GLU A 30 18.22 -32.09 -13.86
CA GLU A 30 18.69 -32.31 -15.24
C GLU A 30 17.75 -31.76 -16.32
N ARG A 31 18.36 -31.28 -17.41
CA ARG A 31 17.67 -30.79 -18.61
C ARG A 31 18.01 -31.70 -19.77
N LEU A 32 17.04 -32.48 -20.23
CA LEU A 32 17.23 -33.43 -21.33
C LEU A 32 16.61 -32.84 -22.60
N THR A 33 17.34 -32.96 -23.72
CA THR A 33 16.96 -32.39 -25.01
C THR A 33 16.60 -33.51 -25.98
N PHE A 34 15.52 -33.32 -26.72
CA PHE A 34 15.01 -34.30 -27.67
C PHE A 34 14.76 -33.68 -29.04
N ASP A 35 15.00 -34.49 -30.07
CA ASP A 35 14.55 -34.26 -31.44
C ASP A 35 13.23 -35.02 -31.67
N PHE A 36 12.35 -34.46 -32.50
CA PHE A 36 11.08 -35.10 -32.86
C PHE A 36 11.26 -35.90 -34.16
N ASP A 37 11.05 -37.21 -34.06
CA ASP A 37 10.96 -38.12 -35.20
C ASP A 37 9.51 -38.17 -35.66
N GLU A 38 9.23 -37.44 -36.76
CA GLU A 38 7.90 -37.34 -37.37
C GLU A 38 7.42 -38.69 -37.93
N GLU A 39 8.31 -39.52 -38.50
CA GLU A 39 7.93 -40.83 -39.07
C GLU A 39 7.58 -41.83 -37.98
N GLY A 40 8.30 -41.80 -36.85
CA GLY A 40 8.04 -42.66 -35.71
C GLY A 40 7.01 -42.12 -34.71
N PHE A 41 6.56 -40.88 -34.89
CA PHE A 41 5.74 -40.11 -33.93
C PHE A 41 6.28 -40.24 -32.50
N LYS A 42 7.54 -39.87 -32.32
CA LYS A 42 8.29 -40.04 -31.06
C LYS A 42 9.33 -38.96 -30.83
N LEU A 43 9.72 -38.74 -29.57
CA LEU A 43 10.90 -37.96 -29.20
C LEU A 43 12.09 -38.89 -29.00
N ILE A 44 13.17 -38.59 -29.71
CA ILE A 44 14.45 -39.28 -29.59
C ILE A 44 15.48 -38.34 -28.95
N PRO A 45 16.48 -38.87 -28.22
CA PRO A 45 17.54 -38.04 -27.66
C PRO A 45 18.22 -37.21 -28.76
N ALA A 46 18.43 -35.92 -28.51
CA ALA A 46 19.07 -35.04 -29.48
C ALA A 46 20.50 -35.49 -29.79
N GLU A 47 20.96 -35.26 -31.02
CA GLU A 47 22.31 -35.67 -31.46
C GLU A 47 23.40 -35.12 -30.50
N GLY A 48 24.16 -36.03 -29.88
CA GLY A 48 25.24 -35.70 -28.93
C GLY A 48 24.86 -35.78 -27.45
N SER A 49 23.65 -36.25 -27.10
CA SER A 49 23.28 -36.50 -25.70
C SER A 49 23.64 -37.91 -25.20
N ASP A 50 24.00 -38.03 -23.92
CA ASP A 50 24.40 -39.30 -23.30
C ASP A 50 23.22 -40.18 -22.80
N HIS A 51 21.98 -39.66 -22.83
CA HIS A 51 20.77 -40.39 -22.40
C HIS A 51 20.15 -41.25 -23.53
N LYS A 52 19.50 -42.37 -23.16
CA LYS A 52 18.92 -43.35 -24.11
C LYS A 52 17.39 -43.37 -24.13
N VAL A 53 16.77 -42.42 -23.46
CA VAL A 53 15.32 -42.35 -23.28
C VAL A 53 14.62 -42.02 -24.60
N GLU A 54 13.70 -42.88 -25.04
CA GLU A 54 12.80 -42.62 -26.16
C GLU A 54 11.37 -42.42 -25.63
N ILE A 55 10.64 -41.43 -26.16
CA ILE A 55 9.23 -41.18 -25.82
C ILE A 55 8.38 -41.40 -27.05
N THR A 56 7.60 -42.48 -27.09
CA THR A 56 6.67 -42.77 -28.19
C THR A 56 5.30 -42.20 -27.84
N PHE A 57 4.58 -41.66 -28.82
CA PHE A 57 3.20 -41.23 -28.63
C PHE A 57 2.23 -42.21 -29.30
N GLU A 58 1.17 -42.58 -28.59
CA GLU A 58 0.08 -43.42 -29.08
C GLU A 58 -1.20 -42.59 -29.16
N GLN A 59 -1.94 -42.69 -30.27
CA GLN A 59 -3.19 -41.97 -30.48
C GLN A 59 -4.36 -42.96 -30.46
N GLU A 60 -5.31 -42.77 -29.54
CA GLU A 60 -6.54 -43.54 -29.47
C GLU A 60 -7.71 -42.58 -29.17
N GLU A 61 -8.76 -42.60 -30.00
CA GLU A 61 -10.00 -41.80 -29.80
C GLU A 61 -9.80 -40.28 -29.53
N GLY A 62 -8.78 -39.66 -30.13
CA GLY A 62 -8.50 -38.23 -29.95
C GLY A 62 -7.74 -37.90 -28.65
N ILE A 63 -7.26 -38.93 -27.95
CA ILE A 63 -6.34 -38.81 -26.81
C ILE A 63 -4.95 -39.23 -27.30
N VAL A 64 -3.94 -38.40 -27.01
CA VAL A 64 -2.54 -38.72 -27.26
C VAL A 64 -1.90 -39.14 -25.93
N SER A 65 -1.45 -40.37 -25.85
CA SER A 65 -0.77 -40.94 -24.67
C SER A 65 0.73 -41.02 -24.97
N ALA A 66 1.60 -40.57 -24.06
CA ALA A 66 3.05 -40.76 -24.21
C ALA A 66 3.52 -41.98 -23.40
N ALA A 67 4.37 -42.81 -24.00
CA ALA A 67 5.04 -43.93 -23.38
C ALA A 67 6.56 -43.73 -23.42
N ILE A 68 7.20 -43.69 -22.26
CA ILE A 68 8.65 -43.56 -22.13
C ILE A 68 9.25 -44.98 -22.08
N ARG A 69 10.22 -45.29 -22.95
CA ARG A 69 10.90 -46.60 -22.98
C ARG A 69 12.32 -46.49 -22.42
N GLU A 70 12.50 -46.96 -21.18
CA GLU A 70 13.76 -47.54 -20.69
C GLU A 70 13.42 -48.73 -19.78
N ASP A 71 13.61 -49.96 -20.25
CA ASP A 71 13.56 -51.27 -19.55
C ASP A 71 12.55 -51.53 -18.40
N VAL A 72 11.52 -50.70 -18.21
CA VAL A 72 10.48 -50.85 -17.20
C VAL A 72 9.13 -50.43 -17.79
N ARG A 73 8.13 -51.31 -17.68
CA ARG A 73 6.74 -51.03 -18.07
C ARG A 73 6.05 -50.20 -16.99
N TYR A 74 5.50 -49.04 -17.37
CA TYR A 74 4.62 -48.23 -16.53
C TYR A 74 3.32 -47.87 -17.26
N GLU A 75 2.23 -47.73 -16.50
CA GLU A 75 0.88 -47.52 -16.98
C GLU A 75 0.55 -46.01 -17.16
N ARG A 76 0.29 -45.62 -18.41
CA ARG A 76 -0.60 -44.54 -18.88
C ARG A 76 -0.35 -43.08 -18.42
N LEU A 77 0.19 -42.26 -19.33
CA LEU A 77 0.09 -40.78 -19.28
C LEU A 77 -1.32 -40.34 -19.76
N VAL A 78 -2.05 -39.54 -18.98
CA VAL A 78 -3.39 -39.04 -19.36
C VAL A 78 -3.31 -37.52 -19.56
N GLY A 79 -3.37 -37.06 -20.82
CA GLY A 79 -3.57 -35.67 -21.19
C GLY A 79 -4.45 -35.59 -22.45
N SER A 80 -5.39 -34.65 -22.53
CA SER A 80 -6.24 -34.43 -23.70
C SER A 80 -5.68 -33.32 -24.60
N MET A 81 -5.51 -33.62 -25.89
CA MET A 81 -5.26 -32.62 -26.94
C MET A 81 -6.42 -32.69 -27.95
N GLU A 82 -7.24 -31.64 -28.07
CA GLU A 82 -8.25 -31.57 -29.13
C GLU A 82 -7.61 -31.20 -30.47
N LEU A 83 -7.54 -32.16 -31.40
CA LEU A 83 -7.16 -31.94 -32.80
C LEU A 83 -8.43 -31.93 -33.68
N LYS A 84 -8.88 -30.73 -34.09
CA LYS A 84 -9.93 -30.60 -35.11
C LYS A 84 -9.35 -30.75 -36.51
N VAL A 85 -9.47 -31.95 -37.07
CA VAL A 85 -9.22 -32.19 -38.50
C VAL A 85 -10.55 -32.04 -39.26
N ARG A 86 -10.61 -31.10 -40.22
CA ARG A 86 -11.65 -31.09 -41.27
C ARG A 86 -10.98 -31.02 -42.64
N GLU A 87 -11.29 -32.00 -43.48
CA GLU A 87 -10.84 -32.12 -44.87
C GLU A 87 -11.59 -31.11 -45.76
N GLY A 88 -10.85 -30.18 -46.38
CA GLY A 88 -11.36 -29.20 -47.34
C GLY A 88 -10.32 -28.11 -47.68
N PRO A 89 -10.37 -27.48 -48.86
CA PRO A 89 -9.28 -26.66 -49.41
C PRO A 89 -8.97 -25.46 -48.52
N VAL A 90 -7.70 -25.33 -48.16
CA VAL A 90 -7.16 -24.36 -47.22
C VAL A 90 -7.14 -22.95 -47.84
N HIS A 91 -8.09 -22.11 -47.45
CA HIS A 91 -7.81 -20.69 -47.24
C HIS A 91 -7.06 -20.57 -45.91
N LEU A 92 -5.83 -20.07 -45.95
CA LEU A 92 -5.07 -19.71 -44.74
C LEU A 92 -5.75 -18.51 -44.08
N SER A 93 -6.70 -18.79 -43.20
CA SER A 93 -7.03 -17.91 -42.08
C SER A 93 -6.18 -18.39 -40.91
N LEU A 94 -5.21 -17.59 -40.49
CA LEU A 94 -4.41 -17.87 -39.29
C LEU A 94 -5.38 -18.09 -38.12
N ALA A 95 -5.23 -19.22 -37.42
CA ALA A 95 -5.97 -19.48 -36.20
C ALA A 95 -5.64 -18.37 -35.19
N GLU A 96 -6.67 -17.83 -34.54
CA GLU A 96 -6.51 -17.04 -33.32
C GLU A 96 -5.56 -17.79 -32.39
N VAL A 97 -4.40 -17.18 -32.14
CA VAL A 97 -3.49 -17.65 -31.10
C VAL A 97 -4.25 -17.45 -29.80
N LYS A 98 -4.83 -18.53 -29.25
CA LYS A 98 -5.26 -18.54 -27.85
C LYS A 98 -4.02 -18.29 -27.02
N ARG A 99 -3.83 -17.04 -26.62
CA ARG A 99 -2.78 -16.65 -25.68
C ARG A 99 -3.16 -17.20 -24.31
N GLU A 100 -2.26 -17.94 -23.70
CA GLU A 100 -2.30 -18.23 -22.27
C GLU A 100 -2.05 -16.91 -21.51
N GLY A 101 -3.08 -16.10 -21.32
CA GLY A 101 -3.06 -14.84 -20.59
C GLY A 101 -4.47 -14.47 -20.13
N GLU A 102 -4.60 -13.65 -19.08
CA GLU A 102 -5.91 -13.08 -18.70
C GLU A 102 -6.47 -12.31 -19.91
N ASN A 103 -7.69 -12.66 -20.35
CA ASN A 103 -8.34 -11.91 -21.43
C ASN A 103 -8.63 -10.49 -20.94
N VAL A 104 -7.91 -9.49 -21.46
CA VAL A 104 -8.12 -8.08 -21.12
C VAL A 104 -8.86 -7.38 -22.25
N HIS A 105 -9.98 -6.74 -21.90
CA HIS A 105 -10.76 -5.90 -22.78
C HIS A 105 -10.63 -4.43 -22.35
N ALA A 106 -9.89 -3.65 -23.13
CA ALA A 106 -9.74 -2.22 -22.93
C ALA A 106 -10.85 -1.43 -23.66
N PHE A 107 -11.37 -0.40 -22.99
CA PHE A 107 -12.37 0.51 -23.52
C PHE A 107 -11.73 1.88 -23.69
N ILE A 108 -11.96 2.53 -24.83
CA ILE A 108 -11.55 3.92 -25.07
C ILE A 108 -12.81 4.72 -25.35
N CYS A 109 -13.07 5.72 -24.51
CA CYS A 109 -14.25 6.56 -24.58
C CYS A 109 -13.85 8.02 -24.74
N ASN A 110 -14.67 8.79 -25.45
CA ASN A 110 -14.41 10.22 -25.62
C ASN A 110 -15.14 11.02 -24.54
N VAL A 111 -14.49 12.05 -24.01
CA VAL A 111 -15.13 13.05 -23.15
C VAL A 111 -14.88 14.44 -23.72
N VAL A 112 -15.79 15.36 -23.44
CA VAL A 112 -15.59 16.78 -23.74
C VAL A 112 -15.64 17.62 -22.48
N GLN A 113 -15.21 18.88 -22.62
CA GLN A 113 -15.19 19.84 -21.52
C GLN A 113 -16.60 20.27 -21.05
N ASP A 114 -17.66 20.03 -21.83
CA ASP A 114 -19.02 20.35 -21.40
C ASP A 114 -19.42 19.50 -20.17
N PRO A 115 -19.74 20.14 -19.03
CA PRO A 115 -20.13 19.43 -17.81
C PRO A 115 -21.54 18.86 -17.84
N ASN A 116 -22.35 19.10 -18.89
CA ASN A 116 -23.65 18.46 -19.05
C ASN A 116 -23.62 17.36 -20.12
N ASP A 117 -22.44 17.04 -20.66
CA ASP A 117 -22.33 16.08 -21.73
C ASP A 117 -22.69 14.66 -21.26
N TRP A 118 -23.48 13.97 -22.08
CA TRP A 118 -23.97 12.63 -21.81
C TRP A 118 -22.85 11.59 -21.81
N ARG A 119 -21.74 11.84 -22.51
CA ARG A 119 -20.60 10.92 -22.63
C ARG A 119 -19.96 10.60 -21.29
N ASP A 120 -20.02 11.51 -20.32
CA ASP A 120 -19.58 11.25 -18.95
C ASP A 120 -20.30 10.01 -18.37
N PHE A 121 -21.59 9.84 -18.65
CA PHE A 121 -22.37 8.68 -18.21
C PHE A 121 -22.09 7.42 -19.03
N SER A 122 -21.72 7.55 -20.30
CA SER A 122 -21.27 6.40 -21.10
C SER A 122 -19.94 5.85 -20.59
N VAL A 123 -19.02 6.70 -20.15
CA VAL A 123 -17.80 6.27 -19.47
C VAL A 123 -18.14 5.47 -18.20
N LEU A 124 -19.11 5.93 -17.41
CA LEU A 124 -19.57 5.22 -16.21
C LEU A 124 -20.16 3.84 -16.52
N ALA A 125 -21.00 3.73 -17.55
CA ALA A 125 -21.52 2.44 -18.01
C ALA A 125 -20.41 1.51 -18.57
N ALA A 126 -19.42 2.10 -19.25
CA ALA A 126 -18.25 1.38 -19.74
C ALA A 126 -17.38 0.84 -18.60
N ILE A 127 -17.23 1.56 -17.49
CA ILE A 127 -16.50 1.08 -16.31
C ILE A 127 -17.15 -0.18 -15.74
N ALA A 128 -18.47 -0.18 -15.53
CA ALA A 128 -19.18 -1.36 -15.00
C ALA A 128 -19.05 -2.57 -15.94
N THR A 129 -19.20 -2.33 -17.25
CA THR A 129 -19.07 -3.39 -18.28
C THR A 129 -17.64 -3.91 -18.38
N SER A 130 -16.65 -3.00 -18.39
CA SER A 130 -15.23 -3.37 -18.41
C SER A 130 -14.83 -4.11 -17.14
N ALA A 131 -15.36 -3.73 -15.97
CA ALA A 131 -15.15 -4.47 -14.73
C ALA A 131 -15.60 -5.93 -14.88
N HIS A 132 -16.81 -6.15 -15.38
CA HIS A 132 -17.34 -7.50 -15.58
C HIS A 132 -16.47 -8.34 -16.52
N LEU A 133 -16.09 -7.78 -17.67
CA LEU A 133 -15.26 -8.47 -18.67
C LEU A 133 -13.83 -8.76 -18.17
N ASN A 134 -13.32 -7.90 -17.28
CA ASN A 134 -11.96 -7.99 -16.73
C ASN A 134 -11.93 -8.48 -15.27
N ASN A 135 -12.90 -9.29 -14.85
CA ASN A 135 -12.94 -9.91 -13.52
C ASN A 135 -12.77 -8.93 -12.36
N GLY A 136 -13.48 -7.81 -12.43
CA GLY A 136 -13.51 -6.74 -11.44
C GLY A 136 -12.42 -5.68 -11.61
N LYS A 137 -11.54 -5.75 -12.62
CA LYS A 137 -10.47 -4.75 -12.87
C LYS A 137 -10.74 -3.95 -14.14
N PRO A 138 -11.46 -2.82 -14.09
CA PRO A 138 -11.77 -2.05 -15.28
C PRO A 138 -10.49 -1.62 -16.01
N ALA A 139 -10.55 -1.67 -17.34
CA ALA A 139 -9.52 -1.13 -18.24
C ALA A 139 -10.17 -0.09 -19.15
N VAL A 140 -10.39 1.11 -18.60
CA VAL A 140 -11.07 2.21 -19.31
C VAL A 140 -10.09 3.36 -19.46
N ILE A 141 -9.98 3.86 -20.68
CA ILE A 141 -9.20 5.03 -21.04
C ILE A 141 -10.17 6.06 -21.59
N VAL A 142 -9.93 7.32 -21.26
CA VAL A 142 -10.66 8.44 -21.83
C VAL A 142 -9.71 9.25 -22.69
N ASP A 143 -10.20 9.66 -23.86
CA ASP A 143 -9.56 10.63 -24.73
C ASP A 143 -10.36 11.94 -24.66
N ASP A 144 -9.72 13.02 -24.23
CA ASP A 144 -10.26 14.38 -24.17
C ASP A 144 -9.81 15.25 -25.36
N THR A 145 -9.28 14.63 -26.42
CA THR A 145 -8.83 15.19 -27.70
C THR A 145 -7.51 15.98 -27.67
N SER A 146 -6.76 15.91 -26.57
CA SER A 146 -5.46 16.57 -26.43
C SER A 146 -4.32 15.69 -26.97
N PRO A 147 -3.58 16.13 -28.03
CA PRO A 147 -2.44 15.38 -28.56
C PRO A 147 -1.27 15.19 -27.56
N ALA A 148 -1.34 15.84 -26.39
CA ALA A 148 -0.25 15.88 -25.42
C ALA A 148 -0.01 14.54 -24.69
N ASP A 149 -0.99 13.62 -24.74
CA ASP A 149 -0.96 12.36 -24.00
C ASP A 149 -1.16 11.11 -24.90
N ASP A 150 -1.20 11.26 -26.24
CA ASP A 150 -1.37 10.15 -27.20
C ASP A 150 -0.34 9.03 -27.02
N ASP A 151 0.92 9.41 -26.78
CA ASP A 151 2.01 8.47 -26.54
C ASP A 151 1.91 7.76 -25.18
N ALA A 152 1.26 8.39 -24.19
CA ALA A 152 0.99 7.77 -22.88
C ALA A 152 -0.17 6.78 -22.95
N ILE A 153 -1.20 7.04 -23.78
CA ILE A 153 -2.24 6.06 -24.10
C ILE A 153 -1.60 4.84 -24.77
N GLN A 154 -0.76 5.06 -25.78
CA GLN A 154 -0.08 3.98 -26.48
C GLN A 154 0.81 3.15 -25.54
N ASP A 155 1.64 3.80 -24.71
CA ASP A 155 2.50 3.09 -23.74
C ASP A 155 1.67 2.22 -22.77
N LEU A 156 0.53 2.72 -22.28
CA LEU A 156 -0.35 1.92 -21.43
C LEU A 156 -0.91 0.71 -22.18
N LEU A 157 -1.38 0.87 -23.42
CA LEU A 157 -1.90 -0.23 -24.23
C LEU A 157 -0.82 -1.27 -24.56
N ASP A 158 0.40 -0.82 -24.86
CA ASP A 158 1.54 -1.70 -25.16
C ASP A 158 1.96 -2.51 -23.94
N ARG A 159 1.86 -1.94 -22.72
CA ARG A 159 2.14 -2.65 -21.47
C ARG A 159 0.98 -3.52 -21.01
N LEU A 160 -0.26 -3.09 -21.24
CA LEU A 160 -1.45 -3.85 -20.86
C LEU A 160 -1.67 -5.05 -21.79
N GLN A 161 -1.26 -4.94 -23.06
CA GLN A 161 -1.42 -5.96 -24.11
C GLN A 161 -2.85 -6.52 -24.18
N PRO A 162 -3.89 -5.67 -24.32
CA PRO A 162 -5.26 -6.15 -24.35
C PRO A 162 -5.52 -7.06 -25.55
N ASN A 163 -6.37 -8.06 -25.36
CA ASN A 163 -6.86 -8.91 -26.45
C ASN A 163 -7.81 -8.14 -27.34
N GLN A 164 -8.61 -7.25 -26.75
CA GLN A 164 -9.58 -6.42 -27.45
C GLN A 164 -9.52 -4.98 -26.96
N VAL A 165 -9.58 -4.05 -27.92
CA VAL A 165 -9.76 -2.61 -27.66
C VAL A 165 -11.05 -2.18 -28.34
N THR A 166 -12.06 -1.79 -27.55
CA THR A 166 -13.27 -1.16 -28.09
C THR A 166 -13.15 0.35 -27.99
N VAL A 167 -13.24 1.04 -29.13
CA VAL A 167 -13.18 2.51 -29.22
C VAL A 167 -14.57 3.05 -29.51
N PHE A 168 -15.11 3.86 -28.60
CA PHE A 168 -16.40 4.53 -28.77
C PHE A 168 -16.18 5.93 -29.35
N ARG A 169 -16.71 6.19 -30.55
CA ARG A 169 -16.58 7.47 -31.26
C ARG A 169 -17.92 8.11 -31.58
N CYS A 170 -17.95 9.43 -31.60
CA CYS A 170 -19.06 10.20 -32.16
C CYS A 170 -18.84 10.41 -33.67
N GLU A 171 -19.89 10.44 -34.49
CA GLU A 171 -19.78 10.69 -35.94
C GLU A 171 -19.23 12.08 -36.27
N ASP A 172 -19.44 13.06 -35.37
CA ASP A 172 -19.04 14.46 -35.56
C ASP A 172 -17.56 14.73 -35.24
N GLU A 173 -16.81 13.72 -34.77
CA GLU A 173 -15.40 13.86 -34.41
C GLU A 173 -14.49 13.53 -35.61
N ASP A 174 -14.37 14.50 -36.51
CA ASP A 174 -13.40 14.47 -37.59
C ASP A 174 -11.97 14.40 -37.01
N SER A 175 -11.26 13.30 -37.25
CA SER A 175 -9.80 13.16 -37.13
C SER A 175 -9.17 13.24 -35.73
N GLN A 176 -9.63 12.41 -34.78
CA GLN A 176 -8.73 11.95 -33.71
C GLN A 176 -7.68 10.98 -34.29
N GLY A 177 -6.46 11.00 -33.76
CA GLY A 177 -5.38 10.12 -34.22
C GLY A 177 -5.84 8.66 -34.25
N GLN A 178 -5.39 7.88 -35.24
CA GLN A 178 -5.66 6.44 -35.25
C GLN A 178 -4.99 5.83 -34.02
N ILE A 179 -5.78 5.49 -32.99
CA ILE A 179 -5.33 4.67 -31.89
C ILE A 179 -5.03 3.29 -32.46
N LYS A 180 -3.74 3.01 -32.60
CA LYS A 180 -3.26 1.70 -32.96
C LYS A 180 -3.31 0.92 -31.66
N GLY A 181 -4.23 -0.02 -31.48
CA GLY A 181 -4.15 -0.94 -30.34
C GLY A 181 -2.75 -1.58 -30.25
N SER A 182 -2.48 -2.37 -29.20
CA SER A 182 -1.25 -3.17 -29.21
C SER A 182 -1.17 -3.98 -30.52
N GLU A 183 0.03 -4.34 -31.00
CA GLU A 183 0.22 -5.09 -32.26
C GLU A 183 -0.63 -6.37 -32.35
N SER A 184 -1.10 -6.85 -31.20
CA SER A 184 -1.90 -8.05 -31.05
C SER A 184 -3.37 -7.86 -30.67
N ALA A 185 -3.81 -6.64 -30.41
CA ALA A 185 -5.18 -6.37 -30.00
C ALA A 185 -6.12 -6.34 -31.21
N GLN A 186 -7.29 -6.97 -31.08
CA GLN A 186 -8.40 -6.69 -31.97
C GLN A 186 -8.96 -5.30 -31.64
N VAL A 187 -8.91 -4.37 -32.59
CA VAL A 187 -9.52 -3.04 -32.44
C VAL A 187 -10.93 -3.07 -33.05
N ALA A 188 -11.93 -2.77 -32.22
CA ALA A 188 -13.32 -2.64 -32.63
C ALA A 188 -13.77 -1.19 -32.44
N GLU A 189 -14.00 -0.47 -33.54
CA GLU A 189 -14.58 0.86 -33.49
C GLU A 189 -16.11 0.77 -33.43
N ARG A 190 -16.72 1.55 -32.54
CA ARG A 190 -18.17 1.63 -32.35
C ARG A 190 -18.59 3.09 -32.40
N THR A 191 -19.50 3.39 -33.32
CA THR A 191 -20.20 4.67 -33.32
C THR A 191 -21.17 4.72 -32.14
N CYS A 192 -21.03 5.73 -31.29
CA CYS A 192 -21.89 5.99 -30.14
C CYS A 192 -22.15 7.49 -30.08
N ASN A 193 -23.35 7.90 -30.49
CA ASN A 193 -23.82 9.28 -30.57
C ASN A 193 -24.83 9.62 -29.47
N SER A 194 -25.24 8.64 -28.66
CA SER A 194 -26.23 8.84 -27.58
C SER A 194 -26.08 7.82 -26.45
N LEU A 195 -26.72 8.11 -25.30
CA LEU A 195 -26.83 7.16 -24.19
C LEU A 195 -27.61 5.91 -24.56
N SER A 196 -28.62 6.02 -25.43
CA SER A 196 -29.39 4.86 -25.89
C SER A 196 -28.49 3.83 -26.59
N GLN A 197 -27.60 4.28 -27.48
CA GLN A 197 -26.64 3.40 -28.16
C GLN A 197 -25.62 2.79 -27.21
N MET A 198 -25.22 3.51 -26.15
CA MET A 198 -24.40 2.93 -25.10
C MET A 198 -25.17 1.85 -24.31
N ASN A 199 -26.43 2.11 -23.95
CA ASN A 199 -27.27 1.13 -23.27
C ASN A 199 -27.51 -0.12 -24.14
N GLU A 200 -27.68 0.03 -25.46
CA GLU A 200 -27.75 -1.08 -26.42
C GLU A 200 -26.50 -1.96 -26.35
N TYR A 201 -25.32 -1.33 -26.39
CA TYR A 201 -24.05 -2.06 -26.28
C TYR A 201 -23.92 -2.80 -24.95
N VAL A 202 -24.30 -2.16 -23.84
CA VAL A 202 -24.29 -2.80 -22.52
C VAL A 202 -25.24 -3.99 -22.50
N ALA A 203 -26.48 -3.83 -22.98
CA ALA A 203 -27.46 -4.90 -23.03
C ALA A 203 -26.98 -6.10 -23.88
N ASP A 204 -26.36 -5.84 -25.03
CA ASP A 204 -25.82 -6.90 -25.90
C ASP A 204 -24.63 -7.62 -25.25
N THR A 205 -23.73 -6.87 -24.58
CA THR A 205 -22.57 -7.45 -23.88
C THR A 205 -22.99 -8.38 -22.74
N TRP A 206 -24.08 -8.05 -22.04
CA TRP A 206 -24.58 -8.81 -20.90
C TRP A 206 -25.68 -9.82 -21.26
N LYS A 207 -25.95 -10.02 -22.55
CA LYS A 207 -27.08 -10.80 -23.02
C LYS A 207 -27.05 -12.24 -22.48
N GLY A 208 -28.10 -12.62 -21.74
CA GLY A 208 -28.22 -13.94 -21.13
C GLY A 208 -27.52 -14.09 -19.76
N GLU A 209 -26.83 -13.05 -19.27
CA GLU A 209 -26.10 -13.08 -17.99
C GLU A 209 -26.72 -12.17 -16.91
N ILE A 210 -27.64 -11.28 -17.27
CA ILE A 210 -28.25 -10.30 -16.35
C ILE A 210 -29.09 -11.00 -15.27
N LYS A 211 -28.68 -10.84 -14.01
CA LYS A 211 -29.44 -11.29 -12.81
C LYS A 211 -30.02 -10.15 -12.00
N THR A 212 -29.42 -8.97 -12.11
CA THR A 212 -29.87 -7.70 -11.55
C THR A 212 -29.24 -6.60 -12.40
N ALA A 213 -29.83 -5.40 -12.40
CA ALA A 213 -29.28 -4.27 -13.12
C ALA A 213 -29.34 -3.02 -12.25
N CYS A 214 -28.30 -2.19 -12.33
CA CYS A 214 -28.30 -0.87 -11.72
C CYS A 214 -28.81 0.15 -12.73
N VAL A 215 -29.66 1.06 -12.27
CA VAL A 215 -30.25 2.12 -13.09
C VAL A 215 -30.04 3.47 -12.40
N VAL A 216 -29.67 4.48 -13.17
CA VAL A 216 -29.51 5.85 -12.69
C VAL A 216 -29.95 6.86 -13.74
N SER A 217 -30.47 8.00 -13.27
CA SER A 217 -30.82 9.13 -14.14
C SER A 217 -29.58 9.94 -14.51
N ASN A 218 -29.48 10.37 -15.77
CA ASN A 218 -28.44 11.31 -16.22
C ASN A 218 -28.60 12.73 -15.63
N ALA A 219 -29.68 13.00 -14.90
CA ALA A 219 -29.85 14.24 -14.14
C ALA A 219 -29.02 14.26 -12.84
N ASP A 220 -28.58 13.10 -12.33
CA ASP A 220 -27.85 13.00 -11.06
C ASP A 220 -26.47 12.34 -11.25
N TYR A 221 -25.51 13.16 -11.66
CA TYR A 221 -24.12 12.74 -11.83
C TYR A 221 -23.49 12.17 -10.56
N GLY A 222 -23.78 12.76 -9.39
CA GLY A 222 -23.25 12.29 -8.12
C GLY A 222 -23.72 10.86 -7.82
N GLN A 223 -25.01 10.59 -8.01
CA GLN A 223 -25.55 9.24 -7.84
C GLN A 223 -25.07 8.29 -8.93
N ALA A 224 -24.79 8.75 -10.16
CA ALA A 224 -24.23 7.89 -11.20
C ALA A 224 -22.83 7.37 -10.83
N LEU A 225 -21.99 8.19 -10.18
CA LEU A 225 -20.70 7.73 -9.64
C LEU A 225 -20.88 6.60 -8.61
N LEU A 226 -21.83 6.77 -7.67
CA LEU A 226 -22.18 5.75 -6.69
C LEU A 226 -22.74 4.49 -7.36
N ALA A 227 -23.71 4.66 -8.26
CA ALA A 227 -24.38 3.59 -9.00
C ALA A 227 -23.40 2.74 -9.79
N THR A 228 -22.40 3.35 -10.41
CA THR A 228 -21.34 2.64 -11.14
C THR A 228 -20.56 1.72 -10.21
N SER A 229 -20.13 2.22 -9.05
CA SER A 229 -19.39 1.40 -8.08
C SER A 229 -20.25 0.31 -7.47
N LEU A 230 -21.55 0.57 -7.24
CA LEU A 230 -22.50 -0.44 -6.78
C LEU A 230 -22.77 -1.51 -7.84
N ALA A 231 -22.91 -1.13 -9.11
CA ALA A 231 -23.06 -2.06 -10.24
C ALA A 231 -21.84 -2.99 -10.35
N CYS A 232 -20.63 -2.42 -10.25
CA CYS A 232 -19.40 -3.21 -10.18
C CYS A 232 -19.41 -4.15 -8.98
N LEU A 233 -19.83 -3.65 -7.80
CA LEU A 233 -19.86 -4.44 -6.57
C LEU A 233 -20.87 -5.61 -6.64
N LEU A 234 -21.92 -5.45 -7.43
CA LEU A 234 -22.95 -6.47 -7.61
C LEU A 234 -22.65 -7.45 -8.76
N ASP A 235 -21.66 -7.12 -9.59
CA ASP A 235 -21.42 -7.73 -10.91
C ASP A 235 -22.67 -7.62 -11.78
N ALA A 236 -23.09 -6.37 -12.03
CA ALA A 236 -24.31 -6.01 -12.74
C ALA A 236 -24.05 -4.92 -13.79
N PRO A 237 -24.84 -4.87 -14.89
CA PRO A 237 -24.79 -3.77 -15.83
C PRO A 237 -25.31 -2.47 -15.18
N LEU A 238 -24.78 -1.34 -15.66
CA LEU A 238 -25.29 -0.01 -15.37
C LEU A 238 -26.02 0.52 -16.60
N PHE A 239 -27.29 0.84 -16.44
CA PHE A 239 -28.08 1.56 -17.43
C PHE A 239 -28.34 3.00 -16.98
N VAL A 240 -28.34 3.92 -17.94
CA VAL A 240 -28.55 5.35 -17.68
C VAL A 240 -29.79 5.84 -18.42
N THR A 241 -30.68 6.53 -17.73
CA THR A 241 -31.95 7.04 -18.28
C THR A 241 -31.96 8.56 -18.43
N ASP A 242 -32.74 9.04 -19.40
CA ASP A 242 -33.08 10.46 -19.57
C ASP A 242 -34.19 10.86 -18.58
N GLY A 243 -33.87 10.92 -17.28
CA GLY A 243 -34.78 11.35 -16.21
C GLY A 243 -35.40 10.22 -15.37
N PRO A 244 -36.36 10.56 -14.48
CA PRO A 244 -36.89 9.66 -13.43
C PRO A 244 -38.02 8.71 -13.90
N VAL A 245 -38.45 8.81 -15.16
CA VAL A 245 -39.46 7.91 -15.73
C VAL A 245 -38.74 6.76 -16.41
N ALA A 246 -39.22 5.51 -16.23
CA ALA A 246 -38.73 4.37 -17.01
C ALA A 246 -38.82 4.72 -18.50
N ASP A 247 -37.67 4.93 -19.14
CA ASP A 247 -37.61 5.19 -20.57
C ASP A 247 -38.24 3.99 -21.29
N ALA A 248 -39.12 4.25 -22.25
CA ALA A 248 -39.68 3.20 -23.11
C ALA A 248 -38.55 2.37 -23.74
N ASN A 249 -37.39 2.99 -23.97
CA ASN A 249 -36.19 2.33 -24.47
C ASN A 249 -35.65 1.25 -23.52
N LEU A 250 -35.72 1.40 -22.19
CA LEU A 250 -35.22 0.36 -21.27
C LEU A 250 -36.07 -0.92 -21.33
N GLU A 251 -37.39 -0.79 -21.49
CA GLU A 251 -38.26 -1.95 -21.70
C GLU A 251 -38.02 -2.61 -23.07
N GLU A 252 -37.66 -1.84 -24.09
CA GLU A 252 -37.34 -2.36 -25.44
C GLU A 252 -35.96 -3.04 -25.52
N LEU A 253 -34.95 -2.49 -24.84
CA LEU A 253 -33.57 -2.98 -24.84
C LEU A 253 -33.40 -4.30 -24.09
N LEU A 254 -34.35 -4.61 -23.21
CA LEU A 254 -34.32 -5.79 -22.37
C LEU A 254 -35.62 -6.57 -22.65
N PRO A 255 -35.64 -7.50 -23.61
CA PRO A 255 -36.87 -8.23 -23.96
C PRO A 255 -37.49 -9.00 -22.78
N ASP A 256 -36.68 -9.33 -21.77
CA ASP A 256 -37.07 -9.94 -20.49
C ASP A 256 -37.21 -8.91 -19.35
N PHE A 257 -37.35 -7.61 -19.66
CA PHE A 257 -37.50 -6.52 -18.68
C PHE A 257 -38.71 -6.79 -17.78
N GLY A 258 -38.45 -6.98 -16.50
CA GLY A 258 -39.45 -7.42 -15.51
C GLY A 258 -39.12 -8.75 -14.84
N SER A 259 -38.18 -9.53 -15.37
CA SER A 259 -37.80 -10.85 -14.81
C SER A 259 -36.72 -10.79 -13.73
N TYR A 260 -36.02 -9.66 -13.56
CA TYR A 260 -34.96 -9.47 -12.56
C TYR A 260 -35.10 -8.13 -11.81
N PRO A 261 -34.62 -8.06 -10.56
CA PRO A 261 -34.72 -6.85 -9.73
C PRO A 261 -33.82 -5.73 -10.28
N LEU A 262 -34.38 -4.51 -10.33
CA LEU A 262 -33.69 -3.28 -10.68
C LEU A 262 -33.28 -2.55 -9.41
N ILE A 263 -32.02 -2.13 -9.36
CA ILE A 263 -31.47 -1.31 -8.28
C ILE A 263 -31.35 0.11 -8.80
N VAL A 264 -32.27 0.96 -8.35
CA VAL A 264 -32.36 2.35 -8.80
C VAL A 264 -31.64 3.22 -7.78
N VAL A 265 -30.60 3.94 -8.22
CA VAL A 265 -29.80 4.80 -7.35
C VAL A 265 -30.15 6.26 -7.60
N GLY A 266 -30.54 6.98 -6.55
CA GLY A 266 -31.06 8.35 -6.64
C GLY A 266 -32.58 8.40 -6.70
N ASP A 267 -33.12 9.19 -7.63
CA ASP A 267 -34.57 9.36 -7.79
C ASP A 267 -35.27 8.05 -8.16
N LYS A 268 -36.49 7.86 -7.65
CA LYS A 268 -37.28 6.64 -7.90
C LYS A 268 -37.63 6.54 -9.39
N LEU A 269 -37.45 5.35 -9.95
CA LEU A 269 -37.91 5.01 -11.28
C LEU A 269 -39.42 4.74 -11.23
N GLU A 270 -40.21 5.60 -11.87
CA GLU A 270 -41.66 5.40 -11.99
C GLU A 270 -42.01 4.54 -13.20
N GLY A 271 -43.08 3.73 -13.08
CA GLY A 271 -43.67 3.01 -14.21
C GLY A 271 -43.01 1.67 -14.59
N SER A 272 -41.97 1.23 -13.88
CA SER A 272 -41.33 -0.07 -14.15
C SER A 272 -42.21 -1.26 -13.77
N LYS A 273 -42.20 -2.30 -14.61
CA LYS A 273 -42.83 -3.61 -14.33
C LYS A 273 -41.96 -4.53 -13.46
N ALA A 274 -40.68 -4.22 -13.30
CA ALA A 274 -39.74 -5.00 -12.51
C ALA A 274 -39.85 -4.69 -11.01
N GLU A 275 -39.34 -5.60 -10.16
CA GLU A 275 -39.11 -5.28 -8.76
C GLU A 275 -38.04 -4.19 -8.65
N VAL A 276 -38.37 -3.07 -8.01
CA VAL A 276 -37.46 -1.93 -7.86
C VAL A 276 -36.98 -1.82 -6.41
N VAL A 277 -35.66 -1.88 -6.22
CA VAL A 277 -34.98 -1.53 -4.98
C VAL A 277 -34.41 -0.12 -5.13
N ALA A 278 -35.05 0.85 -4.49
CA ALA A 278 -34.56 2.23 -4.47
C ALA A 278 -33.43 2.39 -3.45
N ILE A 279 -32.35 3.06 -3.85
CA ILE A 279 -31.19 3.42 -3.05
C ILE A 279 -31.01 4.93 -3.13
N ALA A 280 -31.40 5.65 -2.07
CA ALA A 280 -31.39 7.12 -2.08
C ALA A 280 -29.98 7.74 -2.04
N GLY A 281 -28.97 6.97 -1.59
CA GLY A 281 -27.59 7.43 -1.52
C GLY A 281 -26.67 6.46 -0.78
N PHE A 282 -25.50 6.97 -0.40
CA PHE A 282 -24.37 6.15 0.05
C PHE A 282 -24.69 5.22 1.24
N SER A 283 -25.32 5.71 2.30
CA SER A 283 -25.62 4.90 3.49
C SER A 283 -26.57 3.74 3.20
N GLU A 284 -27.57 3.95 2.33
CA GLU A 284 -28.48 2.88 1.90
C GLU A 284 -27.77 1.88 0.98
N ALA A 285 -26.86 2.36 0.13
CA ALA A 285 -26.04 1.52 -0.73
C ALA A 285 -25.13 0.59 0.11
N LEU A 286 -24.52 1.12 1.18
CA LEU A 286 -23.76 0.32 2.16
C LEU A 286 -24.63 -0.71 2.88
N ALA A 287 -25.83 -0.31 3.31
CA ALA A 287 -26.77 -1.23 3.95
C ALA A 287 -27.21 -2.35 3.00
N HIS A 288 -27.40 -2.02 1.71
CA HIS A 288 -27.71 -3.00 0.67
C HIS A 288 -26.55 -3.98 0.45
N ALA A 289 -25.32 -3.47 0.30
CA ALA A 289 -24.12 -4.30 0.17
C ALA A 289 -23.95 -5.25 1.38
N LYS A 290 -24.13 -4.73 2.59
CA LYS A 290 -24.09 -5.52 3.83
C LYS A 290 -25.17 -6.60 3.87
N LYS A 291 -26.40 -6.30 3.44
CA LYS A 291 -27.50 -7.29 3.32
C LYS A 291 -27.17 -8.38 2.30
N ALA A 292 -26.42 -8.05 1.24
CA ALA A 292 -25.92 -8.99 0.26
C ALA A 292 -24.67 -9.78 0.73
N GLY A 293 -24.23 -9.60 1.98
CA GLY A 293 -23.05 -10.26 2.54
C GLY A 293 -21.72 -9.70 2.03
N MET A 294 -21.72 -8.52 1.43
CA MET A 294 -20.53 -7.85 0.90
C MET A 294 -19.91 -6.97 1.97
N THR A 295 -18.57 -6.96 2.03
CA THR A 295 -17.81 -6.11 2.95
C THR A 295 -17.14 -5.00 2.17
N VAL A 296 -17.45 -3.75 2.50
CA VAL A 296 -16.86 -2.56 1.87
C VAL A 296 -15.74 -2.04 2.76
N ASN A 297 -14.49 -2.26 2.34
CA ASN A 297 -13.29 -1.81 3.07
C ASN A 297 -12.50 -0.71 2.33
N TYR A 298 -12.98 -0.30 1.17
CA TYR A 298 -12.38 0.71 0.31
C TYR A 298 -13.43 1.77 -0.04
N ILE A 299 -13.15 3.03 0.26
CA ILE A 299 -13.98 4.17 -0.15
C ILE A 299 -13.18 5.06 -1.08
N ALA A 300 -13.71 5.32 -2.27
CA ALA A 300 -13.22 6.36 -3.16
C ALA A 300 -14.04 7.64 -2.91
N LEU A 301 -13.46 8.58 -2.18
CA LEU A 301 -14.08 9.88 -1.89
C LEU A 301 -13.83 10.84 -3.05
N THR A 302 -14.89 11.42 -3.60
CA THR A 302 -14.76 12.35 -4.72
C THR A 302 -15.80 13.46 -4.65
N ASN A 303 -15.55 14.58 -5.34
CA ASN A 303 -16.50 15.69 -5.43
C ASN A 303 -17.14 15.73 -6.83
N PRO A 304 -18.45 15.47 -6.97
CA PRO A 304 -19.15 15.55 -8.24
C PRO A 304 -19.04 16.92 -8.93
N ALA A 305 -18.83 18.01 -8.19
CA ALA A 305 -18.65 19.34 -8.75
C ALA A 305 -17.41 19.41 -9.68
N ASP A 306 -16.42 18.53 -9.48
CA ASP A 306 -15.20 18.41 -10.31
C ASP A 306 -15.50 18.07 -11.78
N ARG A 307 -16.73 17.63 -12.09
CA ARG A 307 -17.26 17.51 -13.46
C ARG A 307 -17.12 18.80 -14.27
N ASN A 308 -17.13 19.97 -13.61
CA ASN A 308 -16.96 21.28 -14.23
C ASN A 308 -15.50 21.74 -14.33
N THR A 309 -14.54 20.90 -13.93
CA THR A 309 -13.11 21.24 -13.97
C THR A 309 -12.30 20.15 -14.66
N ARG A 310 -11.64 19.25 -13.93
CA ARG A 310 -10.74 18.23 -14.51
C ARG A 310 -11.41 16.88 -14.72
N LYS A 311 -12.66 16.71 -14.25
CA LYS A 311 -13.44 15.47 -14.35
C LYS A 311 -12.73 14.23 -13.76
N LEU A 312 -11.83 14.41 -12.79
CA LEU A 312 -11.17 13.31 -12.08
C LEU A 312 -12.15 12.45 -11.28
N SER A 313 -13.29 13.02 -10.87
CA SER A 313 -14.39 12.27 -10.25
C SER A 313 -14.87 11.07 -11.08
N LEU A 314 -14.75 11.10 -12.42
CA LEU A 314 -15.06 9.96 -13.30
C LEU A 314 -14.16 8.75 -13.08
N THR A 315 -12.97 8.94 -12.51
CA THR A 315 -12.01 7.85 -12.25
C THR A 315 -12.30 7.11 -10.94
N ALA A 316 -13.07 7.71 -10.03
CA ALA A 316 -13.33 7.13 -8.71
C ALA A 316 -13.98 5.73 -8.76
N PRO A 317 -14.94 5.44 -9.66
CA PRO A 317 -15.50 4.11 -9.79
C PRO A 317 -14.51 3.05 -10.27
N VAL A 318 -13.46 3.41 -11.04
CA VAL A 318 -12.42 2.47 -11.48
C VAL A 318 -11.69 1.86 -10.28
N TYR A 319 -11.24 2.74 -9.36
CA TYR A 319 -10.58 2.30 -8.13
C TYR A 319 -11.52 1.53 -7.22
N ALA A 320 -12.75 2.00 -7.03
CA ALA A 320 -13.74 1.32 -6.20
C ALA A 320 -14.03 -0.10 -6.72
N ALA A 321 -14.24 -0.26 -8.03
CA ALA A 321 -14.50 -1.56 -8.66
C ALA A 321 -13.40 -2.58 -8.38
N ALA A 322 -12.13 -2.21 -8.62
CA ALA A 322 -10.98 -3.09 -8.47
C ALA A 322 -10.75 -3.62 -7.04
N HIS A 323 -11.25 -2.88 -6.04
CA HIS A 323 -11.05 -3.15 -4.63
C HIS A 323 -12.31 -3.61 -3.89
N GLY A 324 -13.41 -3.86 -4.62
CA GLY A 324 -14.70 -4.18 -4.00
C GLY A 324 -15.18 -3.07 -3.05
N GLY A 325 -14.89 -1.82 -3.43
CA GLY A 325 -15.20 -0.61 -2.70
C GLY A 325 -16.47 0.08 -3.19
N MET A 326 -16.72 1.27 -2.65
CA MET A 326 -17.79 2.16 -3.11
C MET A 326 -17.30 3.59 -3.25
N VAL A 327 -17.93 4.34 -4.15
CA VAL A 327 -17.67 5.77 -4.33
C VAL A 327 -18.53 6.56 -3.36
N LEU A 328 -17.91 7.45 -2.57
CA LEU A 328 -18.61 8.46 -1.77
C LEU A 328 -18.57 9.80 -2.51
N PRO A 329 -19.63 10.16 -3.26
CA PRO A 329 -19.77 11.47 -3.87
C PRO A 329 -20.16 12.50 -2.79
N VAL A 330 -19.28 13.46 -2.49
CA VAL A 330 -19.60 14.49 -1.50
C VAL A 330 -20.67 15.45 -2.00
N LYS A 331 -21.62 15.78 -1.13
CA LYS A 331 -22.70 16.74 -1.40
C LYS A 331 -22.41 18.09 -0.77
N ASP A 332 -22.87 19.17 -1.40
CA ASP A 332 -22.80 20.54 -0.89
C ASP A 332 -21.39 21.08 -0.59
N VAL A 333 -20.38 20.52 -1.26
CA VAL A 333 -18.96 20.93 -1.19
C VAL A 333 -18.60 21.64 -2.50
N GLY A 334 -18.49 22.97 -2.44
CA GLY A 334 -18.04 23.75 -3.60
C GLY A 334 -16.54 23.55 -3.89
N ILE A 335 -16.14 23.79 -5.14
CA ILE A 335 -14.72 23.84 -5.52
C ILE A 335 -14.15 25.19 -5.08
N GLY A 336 -13.07 25.16 -4.30
CA GLY A 336 -12.50 26.36 -3.69
C GLY A 336 -10.99 26.40 -3.75
N LYS A 337 -10.43 27.62 -3.76
CA LYS A 337 -8.97 27.80 -3.71
C LYS A 337 -8.39 27.37 -2.35
N PRO A 338 -7.10 26.98 -2.32
CA PRO A 338 -6.41 26.51 -1.11
C PRO A 338 -6.50 27.42 0.14
N GLY A 339 -6.78 28.71 -0.03
CA GLY A 339 -6.99 29.66 1.07
C GLY A 339 -8.14 29.30 2.02
N ALA A 340 -9.18 28.59 1.55
CA ALA A 340 -10.39 28.23 2.29
C ALA A 340 -10.41 26.78 2.85
N LEU A 341 -9.27 26.09 2.78
CA LEU A 341 -9.17 24.63 2.98
C LEU A 341 -9.52 24.11 4.37
N ASP A 342 -9.32 24.90 5.44
CA ASP A 342 -9.70 24.47 6.80
C ASP A 342 -11.11 24.94 7.21
N GLY A 343 -11.90 25.42 6.24
CA GLY A 343 -13.20 26.00 6.47
C GLY A 343 -14.37 25.02 6.35
N GLU A 344 -15.54 25.58 6.02
CA GLU A 344 -16.80 24.86 5.82
C GLU A 344 -16.70 23.65 4.86
N PRO A 345 -16.00 23.72 3.71
CA PRO A 345 -15.91 22.57 2.79
C PRO A 345 -15.33 21.32 3.45
N LEU A 346 -14.22 21.47 4.19
CA LEU A 346 -13.58 20.35 4.88
C LEU A 346 -14.48 19.78 5.99
N SER A 347 -15.18 20.63 6.75
CA SER A 347 -16.15 20.18 7.76
C SER A 347 -17.25 19.32 7.14
N LYS A 348 -17.85 19.76 6.02
CA LYS A 348 -18.90 19.00 5.33
C LYS A 348 -18.42 17.64 4.84
N VAL A 349 -17.18 17.54 4.37
CA VAL A 349 -16.59 16.25 3.97
C VAL A 349 -16.41 15.34 5.18
N LYS A 350 -15.89 15.86 6.29
CA LYS A 350 -15.72 15.09 7.54
C LYS A 350 -17.06 14.59 8.10
N ASP A 351 -18.09 15.42 8.07
CA ASP A 351 -19.44 15.05 8.53
C ASP A 351 -20.01 13.90 7.69
N GLN A 352 -19.85 13.97 6.36
CA GLN A 352 -20.30 12.91 5.44
C GLN A 352 -19.50 11.62 5.62
N LEU A 353 -18.19 11.70 5.84
CA LEU A 353 -17.37 10.52 6.19
C LEU A 353 -17.76 9.93 7.55
N GLY A 354 -18.04 10.76 8.55
CA GLY A 354 -18.54 10.30 9.85
C GLY A 354 -19.88 9.56 9.73
N ALA A 355 -20.79 10.05 8.89
CA ALA A 355 -22.03 9.36 8.57
C ALA A 355 -21.78 8.02 7.84
N ALA A 356 -20.85 7.99 6.89
CA ALA A 356 -20.43 6.77 6.21
C ALA A 356 -19.85 5.72 7.17
N TYR A 357 -18.96 6.12 8.07
CA TYR A 357 -18.35 5.21 9.06
C TYR A 357 -19.42 4.68 10.03
N SER A 358 -20.37 5.53 10.42
CA SER A 358 -21.51 5.13 11.24
C SER A 358 -22.39 4.09 10.52
N ALA A 359 -22.66 4.27 9.22
CA ALA A 359 -23.44 3.33 8.42
C ALA A 359 -22.72 1.98 8.22
N LEU A 360 -21.40 1.99 8.06
CA LEU A 360 -20.57 0.80 8.03
C LEU A 360 -20.51 0.09 9.39
N GLY A 361 -20.58 0.86 10.48
CA GLY A 361 -20.29 0.41 11.85
C GLY A 361 -18.79 0.33 12.15
N GLN A 362 -17.95 0.79 11.22
CA GLN A 362 -16.49 0.86 11.32
C GLN A 362 -15.96 1.85 10.29
N HIS A 363 -14.72 2.31 10.44
CA HIS A 363 -14.03 3.05 9.38
C HIS A 363 -13.55 2.09 8.27
N PRO A 364 -13.40 2.56 7.01
CA PRO A 364 -12.80 1.73 5.97
C PRO A 364 -11.32 1.50 6.28
N ARG A 365 -10.76 0.45 5.67
CA ARG A 365 -9.31 0.24 5.68
C ARG A 365 -8.60 1.24 4.79
N PHE A 366 -9.17 1.46 3.59
CA PHE A 366 -8.62 2.34 2.57
C PHE A 366 -9.57 3.49 2.27
N LEU A 367 -9.02 4.70 2.23
CA LEU A 367 -9.72 5.89 1.80
C LEU A 367 -8.90 6.57 0.71
N ASN A 368 -9.39 6.49 -0.52
CA ASN A 368 -8.78 7.13 -1.69
C ASN A 368 -9.45 8.47 -1.95
N LEU A 369 -8.68 9.55 -1.90
CA LEU A 369 -9.14 10.89 -2.22
C LEU A 369 -8.97 11.12 -3.73
N VAL A 370 -10.06 11.15 -4.48
CA VAL A 370 -10.02 11.26 -5.94
C VAL A 370 -10.39 12.68 -6.37
N GLY A 371 -9.37 13.45 -6.78
CA GLY A 371 -9.52 14.84 -7.20
C GLY A 371 -8.41 15.76 -6.70
N SER A 372 -8.42 17.01 -7.17
CA SER A 372 -7.49 18.03 -6.71
C SER A 372 -7.75 18.42 -5.24
N PRO A 373 -6.78 19.06 -4.55
CA PRO A 373 -7.01 19.65 -3.24
C PRO A 373 -8.12 20.69 -3.20
N GLU A 374 -8.54 21.23 -4.36
CA GLU A 374 -9.62 22.21 -4.49
C GLU A 374 -11.00 21.53 -4.52
N ALA A 375 -11.07 20.33 -5.12
CA ALA A 375 -12.28 19.55 -5.26
C ALA A 375 -12.55 18.69 -4.00
N VAL A 376 -11.52 17.99 -3.52
CA VAL A 376 -11.53 17.27 -2.24
C VAL A 376 -10.54 17.99 -1.31
N PRO A 377 -11.03 18.85 -0.40
CA PRO A 377 -10.19 19.75 0.41
C PRO A 377 -9.03 19.04 1.11
N ALA A 378 -7.79 19.48 0.90
CA ALA A 378 -6.69 19.15 1.81
C ALA A 378 -6.81 20.00 3.10
N CYS A 379 -6.06 19.69 4.15
CA CYS A 379 -5.98 20.50 5.38
C CYS A 379 -4.67 21.29 5.42
N LYS A 380 -4.66 22.51 5.95
CA LYS A 380 -3.42 23.24 6.24
C LYS A 380 -2.79 22.77 7.55
N THR A 381 -1.47 22.69 7.54
CA THR A 381 -0.67 22.43 8.74
C THR A 381 -0.78 23.59 9.72
N THR A 382 -0.81 23.33 11.02
CA THR A 382 -1.02 24.36 12.07
C THR A 382 0.26 25.06 12.54
N HIS A 383 1.42 24.75 11.95
CA HIS A 383 2.73 25.23 12.42
C HIS A 383 3.59 25.70 11.24
N ASP A 384 4.21 26.88 11.37
CA ASP A 384 5.30 27.36 10.50
C ASP A 384 6.63 26.90 11.10
N VAL A 385 7.50 26.31 10.27
CA VAL A 385 8.89 26.02 10.63
C VAL A 385 9.79 26.67 9.58
N ASN A 386 10.84 27.37 10.05
CA ASN A 386 11.89 28.02 9.25
C ASN A 386 11.47 29.26 8.44
N ASN A 387 10.56 30.10 8.94
CA ASN A 387 10.06 31.28 8.20
C ASN A 387 9.44 30.91 6.84
N CYS A 388 8.93 29.68 6.71
CA CYS A 388 8.08 29.32 5.57
C CYS A 388 6.73 29.99 5.83
N LYS A 389 6.60 31.24 5.37
CA LYS A 389 5.39 32.07 5.52
C LYS A 389 4.10 31.40 5.00
N ASP A 390 4.23 30.31 4.26
CA ASP A 390 3.14 29.51 3.72
C ASP A 390 2.93 28.23 4.52
N PHE A 391 1.70 28.04 5.01
CA PHE A 391 1.27 26.78 5.59
C PHE A 391 1.39 25.65 4.54
N ALA A 392 1.90 24.49 4.96
CA ALA A 392 1.83 23.29 4.13
C ALA A 392 0.39 22.76 4.10
N VAL A 393 0.07 21.95 3.09
CA VAL A 393 -1.21 21.24 2.97
C VAL A 393 -0.98 19.72 3.12
N THR A 394 -1.99 19.01 3.62
CA THR A 394 -1.91 17.58 3.92
C THR A 394 -3.27 16.89 3.88
N ASP A 395 -3.26 15.60 3.58
CA ASP A 395 -4.45 14.73 3.66
C ASP A 395 -4.54 13.95 4.98
N TYR A 396 -3.58 14.10 5.88
CA TYR A 396 -3.45 13.23 7.06
C TYR A 396 -4.59 13.34 8.08
N GLN A 397 -5.40 14.40 8.05
CA GLN A 397 -6.64 14.41 8.84
C GLN A 397 -7.61 13.31 8.42
N TYR A 398 -7.62 12.91 7.15
CA TYR A 398 -8.46 11.82 6.68
C TYR A 398 -7.98 10.44 7.15
N ALA A 399 -6.74 10.34 7.64
CA ALA A 399 -6.14 9.08 8.08
C ALA A 399 -6.52 8.73 9.53
N THR A 400 -7.22 9.62 10.24
CA THR A 400 -7.67 9.39 11.63
C THR A 400 -9.19 9.46 11.69
N VAL A 401 -9.82 8.59 12.50
CA VAL A 401 -11.29 8.50 12.59
C VAL A 401 -11.90 9.78 13.18
N LYS A 402 -11.14 10.47 14.04
CA LYS A 402 -11.54 11.72 14.70
C LYS A 402 -11.11 12.98 13.93
N PHE A 403 -10.47 12.82 12.78
CA PHE A 403 -9.96 13.90 11.94
C PHE A 403 -9.01 14.87 12.66
N ASN A 404 -8.21 14.33 13.58
CA ASN A 404 -7.20 15.04 14.36
C ASN A 404 -5.79 14.65 13.87
N LEU A 405 -4.93 15.65 13.65
CA LEU A 405 -3.54 15.47 13.19
C LEU A 405 -2.59 14.95 14.28
N ASP A 406 -3.02 14.97 15.55
CA ASP A 406 -2.21 14.50 16.68
C ASP A 406 -2.52 13.04 17.08
N ASP A 407 -3.49 12.43 16.41
CA ASP A 407 -3.89 11.05 16.63
C ASP A 407 -3.06 10.10 15.75
N ALA A 408 -3.00 8.83 16.15
CA ALA A 408 -2.40 7.80 15.30
C ALA A 408 -3.23 7.61 14.03
N HIS A 409 -2.58 7.34 12.91
CA HIS A 409 -3.29 6.98 11.70
C HIS A 409 -3.87 5.56 11.83
N GLU A 410 -5.15 5.44 11.48
CA GLU A 410 -5.97 4.21 11.51
C GLU A 410 -6.47 3.81 10.12
N ILE A 411 -6.48 4.75 9.17
CA ILE A 411 -6.99 4.58 7.82
C ILE A 411 -5.83 4.77 6.83
N ALA A 412 -5.67 3.82 5.90
CA ALA A 412 -4.71 3.93 4.81
C ALA A 412 -5.21 4.94 3.76
N VAL A 413 -4.67 6.15 3.80
CA VAL A 413 -5.04 7.27 2.91
C VAL A 413 -3.99 7.52 1.85
N SER A 414 -4.44 7.83 0.64
CA SER A 414 -3.66 8.43 -0.45
C SER A 414 -4.59 9.22 -1.37
N ARG A 415 -4.02 10.02 -2.28
CA ARG A 415 -4.78 10.86 -3.21
C ARG A 415 -4.50 10.52 -4.66
N CYS A 416 -5.53 10.23 -5.45
CA CYS A 416 -5.42 10.12 -6.89
C CYS A 416 -5.65 11.50 -7.54
N PHE A 417 -4.59 12.08 -8.09
CA PHE A 417 -4.59 13.41 -8.70
C PHE A 417 -3.67 13.48 -9.92
N THR A 418 -4.18 14.06 -11.01
CA THR A 418 -3.49 14.30 -12.28
C THR A 418 -3.97 15.62 -12.90
N GLU A 419 -3.36 16.04 -14.02
CA GLU A 419 -3.65 17.33 -14.66
C GLU A 419 -4.89 17.35 -15.57
N SER A 420 -5.37 16.19 -16.02
CA SER A 420 -6.51 16.03 -16.93
C SER A 420 -7.30 14.75 -16.65
N ALA A 421 -8.49 14.62 -17.26
CA ALA A 421 -9.30 13.41 -17.21
C ALA A 421 -8.56 12.22 -17.84
N THR A 422 -7.98 12.41 -19.03
CA THR A 422 -7.14 11.42 -19.73
C THR A 422 -6.03 10.90 -18.83
N ALA A 423 -5.21 11.79 -18.27
CA ALA A 423 -4.15 11.41 -17.34
C ALA A 423 -4.69 10.68 -16.09
N GLY A 424 -5.87 11.07 -15.60
CA GLY A 424 -6.53 10.41 -14.47
C GLY A 424 -6.93 8.97 -14.78
N PHE A 425 -7.50 8.72 -15.96
CA PHE A 425 -7.86 7.39 -16.43
C PHE A 425 -6.62 6.52 -16.72
N LEU A 426 -5.55 7.11 -17.27
CA LEU A 426 -4.27 6.43 -17.44
C LEU A 426 -3.71 5.96 -16.09
N LEU A 427 -3.71 6.84 -15.08
CA LEU A 427 -3.31 6.46 -13.72
C LEU A 427 -4.21 5.36 -13.14
N ALA A 428 -5.54 5.52 -13.24
CA ALA A 428 -6.50 4.59 -12.66
C ALA A 428 -6.37 3.19 -13.26
N THR A 429 -6.43 3.10 -14.58
CA THR A 429 -6.32 1.82 -15.31
C THR A 429 -4.97 1.15 -15.07
N ARG A 430 -3.88 1.92 -15.08
CA ARG A 430 -2.54 1.39 -14.76
C ARG A 430 -2.44 0.88 -13.32
N SER A 431 -3.02 1.57 -12.36
CA SER A 431 -2.95 1.20 -10.94
C SER A 431 -3.73 -0.09 -10.67
N VAL A 432 -4.98 -0.19 -11.15
CA VAL A 432 -5.82 -1.36 -10.87
C VAL A 432 -5.40 -2.61 -11.65
N ASN A 433 -4.72 -2.43 -12.80
CA ASN A 433 -4.18 -3.52 -13.61
C ASN A 433 -2.67 -3.75 -13.40
N PHE A 434 -2.05 -3.14 -12.38
CA PHE A 434 -0.59 -3.14 -12.21
C PHE A 434 0.06 -4.53 -12.27
N SER A 435 -0.60 -5.55 -11.70
CA SER A 435 -0.07 -6.92 -11.62
C SER A 435 0.14 -7.57 -12.99
N ILE A 436 -0.66 -7.18 -13.99
CA ILE A 436 -0.65 -7.78 -15.33
C ILE A 436 0.13 -6.94 -16.35
N LEU A 437 0.58 -5.74 -15.99
CA LEU A 437 1.37 -4.91 -16.91
C LEU A 437 2.69 -5.57 -17.25
N HIS A 438 3.10 -5.50 -18.51
CA HIS A 438 4.33 -6.06 -19.04
C HIS A 438 5.50 -5.06 -19.03
N GLY A 439 6.72 -5.57 -19.14
CA GLY A 439 7.96 -4.79 -19.28
C GLY A 439 9.09 -5.24 -18.35
N GLU A 440 10.32 -4.84 -18.69
CA GLU A 440 11.57 -5.22 -18.00
C GLU A 440 11.87 -4.35 -16.76
N TRP A 441 10.95 -3.49 -16.35
CA TRP A 441 11.11 -2.51 -15.28
C TRP A 441 10.88 -3.07 -13.86
N LYS A 442 10.19 -4.21 -13.73
CA LYS A 442 9.60 -4.70 -12.47
C LYS A 442 10.59 -4.95 -11.33
N ASP A 443 11.85 -5.23 -11.65
CA ASP A 443 12.93 -5.48 -10.69
C ASP A 443 14.05 -4.43 -10.76
N LYS A 444 13.74 -3.28 -11.38
CA LYS A 444 14.69 -2.18 -11.58
C LYS A 444 14.34 -0.97 -10.72
N PHE A 445 15.35 -0.23 -10.31
CA PHE A 445 15.21 1.09 -9.69
C PHE A 445 16.24 2.06 -10.26
N VAL A 446 16.03 3.35 -10.05
CA VAL A 446 17.01 4.41 -10.35
C VAL A 446 17.14 5.38 -9.18
N ASP A 447 18.35 5.91 -8.99
CA ASP A 447 18.58 7.11 -8.21
C ASP A 447 18.55 8.33 -9.12
N ALA A 448 18.00 9.43 -8.61
CA ALA A 448 17.84 10.66 -9.38
C ALA A 448 18.11 11.91 -8.53
N GLY A 449 18.48 13.01 -9.21
CA GLY A 449 18.82 14.29 -8.57
C GLY A 449 20.31 14.44 -8.28
N LEU A 450 20.70 15.48 -7.52
CA LEU A 450 22.11 15.80 -7.30
C LEU A 450 22.83 14.87 -6.31
N TRP A 451 22.14 14.31 -5.32
CA TRP A 451 22.79 13.59 -4.22
C TRP A 451 22.53 12.08 -4.23
N GLY A 452 21.48 11.61 -4.90
CA GLY A 452 21.00 10.23 -4.80
C GLY A 452 20.50 9.87 -3.39
N PHE A 453 19.94 8.67 -3.22
CA PHE A 453 19.32 8.27 -1.95
C PHE A 453 20.00 7.01 -1.37
N PRO A 454 21.18 7.15 -0.72
CA PRO A 454 22.01 6.00 -0.33
C PRO A 454 21.30 5.03 0.61
N GLU A 455 20.44 5.54 1.50
CA GLU A 455 19.66 4.73 2.43
C GLU A 455 18.69 3.78 1.69
N LEU A 456 17.94 4.32 0.72
CA LEU A 456 16.94 3.56 -0.02
C LEU A 456 17.57 2.61 -1.04
N ARG A 457 18.65 3.02 -1.71
CA ARG A 457 19.38 2.18 -2.68
C ARG A 457 19.74 0.82 -2.10
N LYS A 458 20.38 0.81 -0.91
CA LYS A 458 20.80 -0.46 -0.28
C LYS A 458 19.61 -1.33 0.11
N MET A 459 18.44 -0.74 0.41
CA MET A 459 17.23 -1.51 0.66
C MET A 459 16.73 -2.24 -0.60
N PHE A 460 16.69 -1.56 -1.75
CA PHE A 460 16.31 -2.17 -3.02
C PHE A 460 17.26 -3.31 -3.44
N LEU A 461 18.57 -3.08 -3.34
CA LEU A 461 19.58 -4.10 -3.62
C LEU A 461 19.44 -5.33 -2.69
N ASN A 462 19.03 -5.11 -1.45
CA ASN A 462 18.82 -6.16 -0.46
C ASN A 462 17.67 -7.10 -0.84
N VAL A 463 16.59 -6.57 -1.43
CA VAL A 463 15.47 -7.38 -1.96
C VAL A 463 15.67 -7.78 -3.43
N GLY A 464 16.90 -7.74 -3.94
CA GLY A 464 17.23 -8.26 -5.28
C GLY A 464 16.70 -7.42 -6.43
N TYR A 465 16.49 -6.11 -6.23
CA TYR A 465 16.36 -5.18 -7.34
C TYR A 465 17.74 -4.79 -7.85
N SER A 466 17.80 -4.31 -9.09
CA SER A 466 19.03 -3.84 -9.74
C SER A 466 18.84 -2.43 -10.29
N LEU A 467 19.94 -1.73 -10.58
CA LEU A 467 19.83 -0.47 -11.30
C LEU A 467 19.25 -0.71 -12.70
N ALA A 468 18.41 0.23 -13.15
CA ALA A 468 17.94 0.21 -14.53
C ALA A 468 19.11 0.41 -15.50
N SER A 469 18.97 -0.09 -16.73
CA SER A 469 20.02 -0.02 -17.76
C SER A 469 20.44 1.40 -18.11
N CYS A 470 19.57 2.39 -17.90
CA CYS A 470 19.89 3.80 -18.09
C CYS A 470 20.82 4.38 -17.01
N GLN A 471 21.07 3.66 -15.91
CA GLN A 471 21.98 4.04 -14.84
C GLN A 471 23.01 2.95 -14.56
N GLU A 472 24.17 3.04 -15.23
CA GLU A 472 25.24 2.03 -15.11
C GLU A 472 26.06 2.16 -13.81
N ASP A 473 26.08 3.34 -13.20
CA ASP A 473 26.96 3.67 -12.07
C ASP A 473 26.14 4.14 -10.86
N GLU A 474 26.21 3.40 -9.75
CA GLU A 474 25.50 3.74 -8.51
C GLU A 474 25.96 5.08 -7.91
N SER A 475 27.17 5.53 -8.22
CA SER A 475 27.69 6.81 -7.75
C SER A 475 27.21 8.01 -8.58
N LYS A 476 26.51 7.77 -9.69
CA LYS A 476 26.01 8.81 -10.59
C LYS A 476 24.48 8.73 -10.71
N PRO A 477 23.74 9.45 -9.87
CA PRO A 477 22.31 9.57 -10.04
C PRO A 477 21.94 10.17 -11.41
N LEU A 478 20.73 9.88 -11.88
CA LEU A 478 20.21 10.44 -13.13
C LEU A 478 19.85 11.92 -12.98
N HIS A 479 20.16 12.69 -14.02
CA HIS A 479 19.85 14.12 -14.16
C HIS A 479 18.91 14.38 -15.33
N GLN A 480 18.48 15.62 -15.49
CA GLN A 480 17.51 16.06 -16.49
C GLN A 480 17.87 15.64 -17.91
N VAL A 481 19.15 15.69 -18.27
CA VAL A 481 19.62 15.23 -19.59
C VAL A 481 19.32 13.75 -19.84
N ASP A 482 19.35 12.93 -18.80
CA ASP A 482 19.09 11.50 -18.89
C ASP A 482 17.60 11.23 -19.10
N PHE A 483 16.72 12.00 -18.44
CA PHE A 483 15.26 11.90 -18.63
C PHE A 483 14.77 12.52 -19.94
N GLU A 484 15.31 13.66 -20.36
CA GLU A 484 14.74 14.43 -21.48
C GLU A 484 15.41 14.16 -22.83
N LYS A 485 16.70 13.78 -22.85
CA LYS A 485 17.47 13.68 -24.10
C LYS A 485 17.98 12.28 -24.41
N LYS A 486 18.39 11.52 -23.40
CA LYS A 486 19.02 10.21 -23.62
C LYS A 486 18.02 9.06 -23.64
N ASN A 487 17.00 9.10 -22.79
CA ASN A 487 16.05 8.01 -22.66
C ASN A 487 14.65 8.46 -23.09
N LYS A 488 13.97 7.65 -23.90
CA LYS A 488 12.57 7.88 -24.28
C LYS A 488 11.59 7.44 -23.19
N SER A 489 11.98 6.40 -22.45
CA SER A 489 11.26 5.85 -21.30
C SER A 489 12.25 5.48 -20.20
N ILE A 490 11.85 5.65 -18.94
CA ILE A 490 12.59 5.19 -17.76
C ILE A 490 11.98 3.87 -17.30
N GLU A 491 12.64 2.75 -17.60
CA GLU A 491 12.19 1.40 -17.25
C GLU A 491 12.64 1.03 -15.82
N ALA A 492 11.95 1.58 -14.81
CA ALA A 492 12.20 1.30 -13.40
C ALA A 492 10.91 1.24 -12.57
N ALA A 493 10.80 0.26 -11.66
CA ALA A 493 9.69 0.15 -10.70
C ALA A 493 9.78 1.19 -9.58
N ALA A 494 10.95 1.78 -9.33
CA ALA A 494 11.14 2.80 -8.32
C ALA A 494 12.11 3.91 -8.78
N ILE A 495 11.77 5.16 -8.45
CA ILE A 495 12.60 6.34 -8.70
C ILE A 495 12.89 7.02 -7.35
N LEU A 496 14.17 7.06 -6.98
CA LEU A 496 14.64 7.57 -5.69
C LEU A 496 15.26 8.96 -5.89
N HIS A 497 14.48 10.02 -5.67
CA HIS A 497 14.92 11.38 -5.93
C HIS A 497 15.40 12.10 -4.65
N LYS A 498 16.60 12.69 -4.68
CA LYS A 498 17.16 13.53 -3.62
C LYS A 498 17.94 14.72 -4.22
N ASP A 499 17.34 15.90 -4.17
CA ASP A 499 17.89 17.18 -4.62
C ASP A 499 17.04 18.32 -4.03
N HIS A 500 17.48 19.56 -4.19
CA HIS A 500 16.59 20.73 -4.13
C HIS A 500 15.43 20.58 -5.08
N SER A 501 14.28 21.15 -4.77
CA SER A 501 13.11 21.06 -5.63
C SER A 501 12.16 22.24 -5.45
N GLY A 502 11.26 22.37 -6.41
CA GLY A 502 10.03 23.14 -6.33
C GLY A 502 8.88 22.31 -6.91
N TRP A 503 7.65 22.80 -6.81
CA TRP A 503 6.48 22.13 -7.40
C TRP A 503 6.58 21.99 -8.93
N SER A 504 7.30 22.92 -9.59
CA SER A 504 7.49 22.97 -11.04
C SER A 504 8.76 22.28 -11.55
N GLY A 505 9.69 21.92 -10.65
CA GLY A 505 10.92 21.22 -11.00
C GLY A 505 11.56 20.47 -9.83
N LEU A 506 11.86 19.19 -10.03
CA LEU A 506 12.61 18.36 -9.09
C LEU A 506 14.12 18.58 -9.29
N GLY A 507 14.58 19.79 -8.95
CA GLY A 507 16.00 20.15 -9.01
C GLY A 507 16.56 20.03 -10.43
N GLN A 508 17.68 19.33 -10.56
CA GLN A 508 18.32 19.07 -11.85
C GLN A 508 17.83 17.75 -12.48
N CYS A 509 16.61 17.29 -12.19
CA CYS A 509 16.08 16.00 -12.60
C CYS A 509 14.85 16.10 -13.51
N ILE A 510 13.65 16.35 -12.98
CA ILE A 510 12.39 16.31 -13.75
C ILE A 510 11.68 17.67 -13.67
N HIS A 511 11.24 18.21 -14.81
CA HIS A 511 10.42 19.42 -14.86
C HIS A 511 8.94 19.08 -15.09
N ARG A 512 8.01 19.96 -14.69
CA ARG A 512 6.56 19.81 -14.92
C ARG A 512 6.14 19.74 -16.40
N HIS A 513 7.07 19.99 -17.32
CA HIS A 513 6.86 19.93 -18.77
C HIS A 513 7.63 18.76 -19.41
N THR A 514 8.06 17.79 -18.59
CA THR A 514 8.75 16.61 -19.10
C THR A 514 7.86 15.84 -20.07
N ASN A 515 8.49 15.36 -21.14
CA ASN A 515 7.93 14.39 -22.07
C ASN A 515 8.57 13.00 -21.87
N ALA A 516 9.35 12.80 -20.82
CA ALA A 516 9.81 11.46 -20.47
C ALA A 516 8.59 10.57 -20.20
N MET A 517 8.61 9.36 -20.75
CA MET A 517 7.74 8.29 -20.28
C MET A 517 8.38 7.60 -19.09
N PHE A 518 7.55 7.09 -18.20
CA PHE A 518 7.99 6.27 -17.08
C PHE A 518 7.29 4.92 -17.19
N ALA A 519 8.02 3.85 -16.96
CA ALA A 519 7.36 2.60 -16.62
C ALA A 519 6.56 2.77 -15.32
N PRO A 520 5.58 1.89 -15.04
CA PRO A 520 4.83 1.91 -13.78
C PRO A 520 5.77 1.95 -12.56
N CYS A 521 5.86 3.11 -11.91
CA CYS A 521 6.85 3.34 -10.86
C CYS A 521 6.30 4.00 -9.60
N VAL A 522 6.91 3.68 -8.46
CA VAL A 522 6.80 4.44 -7.21
C VAL A 522 7.93 5.45 -7.16
N MET A 523 7.60 6.74 -7.14
CA MET A 523 8.57 7.81 -7.00
C MET A 523 8.53 8.41 -5.60
N ILE A 524 9.70 8.55 -4.97
CA ILE A 524 9.86 9.35 -3.76
C ILE A 524 10.75 10.55 -4.06
N SER A 525 10.39 11.70 -3.51
CA SER A 525 11.26 12.88 -3.52
C SER A 525 11.56 13.38 -2.11
N GLY A 526 12.85 13.55 -1.82
CA GLY A 526 13.34 14.26 -0.64
C GLY A 526 13.36 15.79 -0.78
N GLY A 527 13.00 16.33 -1.95
CA GLY A 527 13.11 17.75 -2.25
C GLY A 527 11.96 18.63 -1.76
N CYS A 528 12.21 19.93 -1.68
CA CYS A 528 11.24 20.95 -1.29
C CYS A 528 10.07 21.06 -2.28
N HIS A 529 8.84 21.19 -1.77
CA HIS A 529 7.62 21.38 -2.60
C HIS A 529 7.40 20.33 -3.69
N ALA A 530 8.09 19.18 -3.64
CA ALA A 530 8.05 18.19 -4.71
C ALA A 530 6.64 17.63 -4.94
N ALA A 531 5.81 17.62 -3.89
CA ALA A 531 4.40 17.26 -3.94
C ALA A 531 3.47 18.48 -3.68
N GLY A 532 3.92 19.70 -3.98
CA GLY A 532 3.14 20.94 -3.88
C GLY A 532 2.04 21.05 -4.94
N ILE A 533 1.15 20.06 -5.00
CA ILE A 533 0.08 19.94 -6.01
C ILE A 533 -1.00 21.03 -5.91
N ASP A 534 -0.99 21.79 -4.82
CA ASP A 534 -1.86 22.94 -4.59
C ASP A 534 -1.28 24.27 -5.11
N GLU A 535 0.00 24.28 -5.53
CA GLU A 535 0.68 25.50 -6.00
C GLU A 535 0.52 25.75 -7.50
N GLY A 536 0.26 24.70 -8.29
CA GLY A 536 0.02 24.81 -9.71
C GLY A 536 -0.16 23.48 -10.42
N VAL A 537 -0.83 23.54 -11.58
CA VAL A 537 -1.10 22.38 -12.44
C VAL A 537 -0.75 22.78 -13.88
N PRO A 538 0.08 22.00 -14.60
CA PRO A 538 0.72 20.76 -14.14
C PRO A 538 1.81 21.01 -13.09
N SER A 539 1.92 20.12 -12.11
CA SER A 539 3.08 20.01 -11.20
C SER A 539 4.00 18.88 -11.66
N CYS A 540 5.22 18.79 -11.13
CA CYS A 540 6.07 17.63 -11.41
C CYS A 540 5.40 16.33 -11.00
N ALA A 541 4.77 16.32 -9.82
CA ALA A 541 4.07 15.16 -9.32
C ALA A 541 2.92 14.75 -10.25
N SER A 542 2.05 15.69 -10.67
CA SER A 542 0.95 15.38 -11.60
C SER A 542 1.46 14.90 -12.95
N ARG A 543 2.55 15.48 -13.46
CA ARG A 543 3.12 15.10 -14.76
C ARG A 543 3.76 13.70 -14.71
N VAL A 544 4.48 13.36 -13.63
CA VAL A 544 4.99 12.00 -13.42
C VAL A 544 3.85 10.99 -13.38
N MET A 545 2.77 11.31 -12.65
CA MET A 545 1.58 10.44 -12.57
C MET A 545 0.87 10.31 -13.92
N ALA A 546 0.79 11.38 -14.73
CA ALA A 546 0.23 11.32 -16.08
C ALA A 546 1.05 10.41 -17.02
N ARG A 547 2.39 10.43 -16.86
CA ARG A 547 3.35 9.84 -17.81
C ARG A 547 3.87 8.45 -17.45
N GLY A 548 3.31 7.78 -16.44
CA GLY A 548 3.79 6.44 -16.07
C GLY A 548 3.77 6.11 -14.58
N GLY A 549 3.92 7.12 -13.73
CA GLY A 549 3.96 6.94 -12.28
C GLY A 549 2.66 6.35 -11.73
N VAL A 550 2.75 5.37 -10.85
CA VAL A 550 1.60 4.83 -10.10
C VAL A 550 1.56 5.36 -8.67
N CYS A 551 2.67 5.92 -8.20
CA CYS A 551 2.75 6.60 -6.92
C CYS A 551 3.78 7.72 -6.97
N PHE A 552 3.46 8.84 -6.32
CA PHE A 552 4.41 9.91 -6.06
C PHE A 552 4.28 10.35 -4.60
N THR A 553 5.37 10.29 -3.84
CA THR A 553 5.39 10.79 -2.46
C THR A 553 6.47 11.84 -2.27
N GLY A 554 6.14 12.91 -1.56
CA GLY A 554 7.00 14.07 -1.38
C GLY A 554 6.43 15.06 -0.39
N ALA A 555 7.18 16.11 -0.10
CA ALA A 555 6.73 17.18 0.77
C ALA A 555 5.91 18.22 -0.01
N ALA A 556 4.83 18.72 0.58
CA ALA A 556 4.01 19.78 -0.03
C ALA A 556 4.73 21.14 -0.03
N ARG A 557 5.58 21.37 0.98
CA ARG A 557 6.46 22.53 1.17
C ARG A 557 7.86 22.05 1.57
N CYS A 558 8.76 22.95 1.99
CA CYS A 558 10.13 22.60 2.41
C CYS A 558 10.17 21.56 3.55
N PRO A 559 10.65 20.32 3.33
CA PRO A 559 10.91 19.40 4.42
C PRO A 559 12.18 19.80 5.20
N THR A 560 12.39 19.20 6.37
CA THR A 560 13.66 19.26 7.10
C THR A 560 14.38 17.91 7.01
N ALA A 561 15.65 17.82 7.43
CA ALA A 561 16.48 16.60 7.27
C ALA A 561 15.82 15.31 7.79
N ILE A 562 15.07 15.40 8.90
CA ILE A 562 14.32 14.29 9.52
C ILE A 562 13.31 13.65 8.56
N ALA A 563 12.90 14.34 7.49
CA ALA A 563 12.05 13.80 6.44
C ALA A 563 12.59 12.47 5.86
N THR A 564 13.92 12.25 5.92
CA THR A 564 14.58 10.98 5.58
C THR A 564 14.02 9.80 6.38
N LEU A 565 13.71 9.99 7.67
CA LEU A 565 13.11 8.96 8.53
C LEU A 565 11.83 8.42 7.90
N TRP A 566 10.94 9.33 7.48
CA TRP A 566 9.66 8.96 6.88
C TRP A 566 9.87 8.16 5.59
N GLY A 567 10.76 8.62 4.71
CA GLY A 567 11.00 7.96 3.42
C GLY A 567 11.56 6.56 3.56
N VAL A 568 12.51 6.37 4.49
CA VAL A 568 13.07 5.05 4.80
C VAL A 568 12.03 4.15 5.48
N ALA A 569 11.24 4.69 6.42
CA ALA A 569 10.15 3.95 7.03
C ALA A 569 9.13 3.48 5.98
N PHE A 570 8.73 4.35 5.05
CA PHE A 570 7.80 4.04 3.97
C PHE A 570 8.27 2.86 3.11
N TYR A 571 9.54 2.86 2.68
CA TYR A 571 10.06 1.74 1.90
C TYR A 571 10.33 0.49 2.73
N ASN A 572 10.61 0.60 4.04
CA ASN A 572 10.72 -0.58 4.90
C ASN A 572 9.38 -1.35 4.92
N GLU A 573 8.26 -0.61 4.99
CA GLU A 573 6.91 -1.17 4.94
C GLU A 573 6.57 -1.79 3.58
N LEU A 574 7.00 -1.13 2.50
CA LEU A 574 6.73 -1.62 1.15
C LEU A 574 7.56 -2.86 0.77
N LEU A 575 8.80 -2.96 1.24
CA LEU A 575 9.75 -4.00 0.80
C LEU A 575 9.85 -5.20 1.74
N TYR A 576 9.73 -5.01 3.06
CA TYR A 576 10.08 -6.06 4.04
C TYR A 576 8.91 -6.55 4.90
N GLU A 577 8.09 -5.65 5.45
CA GLU A 577 7.07 -6.05 6.43
C GLU A 577 5.95 -6.89 5.78
N ASN A 578 5.65 -8.07 6.34
CA ASN A 578 4.48 -8.89 6.00
C ASN A 578 4.31 -9.23 4.49
N GLY A 579 5.42 -9.33 3.76
CA GLY A 579 5.40 -9.57 2.32
C GLY A 579 5.06 -8.33 1.48
N GLY A 580 5.39 -7.14 2.00
CA GLY A 580 5.16 -5.83 1.38
C GLY A 580 3.76 -5.29 1.66
N ARG A 581 3.65 -4.07 2.16
CA ARG A 581 2.36 -3.40 2.38
C ARG A 581 1.82 -2.74 1.10
N THR A 582 0.55 -2.34 1.11
CA THR A 582 0.05 -1.43 0.07
C THR A 582 0.62 -0.01 0.28
N LEU A 583 0.51 0.86 -0.73
CA LEU A 583 0.96 2.25 -0.64
C LEU A 583 0.37 3.00 0.55
N GLY A 584 -0.95 2.93 0.74
CA GLY A 584 -1.64 3.62 1.83
C GLY A 584 -1.27 3.08 3.21
N GLU A 585 -1.06 1.77 3.33
CA GLU A 585 -0.64 1.15 4.58
C GLU A 585 0.81 1.49 4.94
N ALA A 586 1.70 1.49 3.95
CA ALA A 586 3.07 1.94 4.13
C ALA A 586 3.12 3.41 4.54
N ASN A 587 2.29 4.27 3.93
CA ASN A 587 2.13 5.68 4.28
C ASN A 587 1.65 5.84 5.74
N MET A 588 0.62 5.09 6.13
CA MET A 588 0.07 5.05 7.48
C MET A 588 1.14 4.63 8.51
N GLN A 589 1.83 3.53 8.27
CA GLN A 589 2.85 3.02 9.20
C GLN A 589 4.07 3.93 9.27
N ALA A 590 4.54 4.47 8.14
CA ALA A 590 5.62 5.44 8.13
C ALA A 590 5.28 6.71 8.92
N HIS A 591 4.03 7.20 8.83
CA HIS A 591 3.56 8.30 9.66
C HIS A 591 3.56 7.92 11.15
N ASN A 592 2.98 6.78 11.52
CA ASN A 592 2.93 6.34 12.92
C ASN A 592 4.33 6.13 13.52
N LYS A 593 5.27 5.59 12.74
CA LYS A 593 6.69 5.49 13.13
C LYS A 593 7.34 6.86 13.30
N PHE A 594 6.97 7.85 12.50
CA PHE A 594 7.43 9.23 12.67
C PHE A 594 6.81 9.90 13.90
N LEU A 595 5.50 9.70 14.15
CA LEU A 595 4.79 10.20 15.32
C LEU A 595 5.44 9.73 16.62
N ALA A 596 5.93 8.47 16.67
CA ALA A 596 6.70 7.94 17.79
C ALA A 596 7.88 8.84 18.20
N HIS A 597 8.59 9.39 17.21
CA HIS A 597 9.72 10.29 17.44
C HIS A 597 9.27 11.68 17.87
N HIS A 598 8.16 12.18 17.31
CA HIS A 598 7.59 13.47 17.70
C HIS A 598 7.14 13.47 19.17
N LEU A 599 6.47 12.40 19.62
CA LEU A 599 5.99 12.27 21.00
C LEU A 599 7.12 12.22 22.04
N LYS A 600 8.32 11.76 21.66
CA LYS A 600 9.53 11.76 22.52
C LYS A 600 10.07 13.18 22.83
N GLY A 601 9.51 14.23 22.22
CA GLY A 601 10.02 15.59 22.40
C GLY A 601 11.39 15.82 21.74
N VAL A 602 11.79 14.95 20.80
CA VAL A 602 12.87 15.26 19.85
C VAL A 602 12.45 16.55 19.12
N PHE A 603 13.40 17.43 18.79
CA PHE A 603 13.18 18.75 18.19
C PHE A 603 12.59 18.65 16.76
N LEU A 604 11.38 18.09 16.67
CA LEU A 604 10.62 17.75 15.49
C LEU A 604 9.41 18.66 15.47
N GLY A 605 9.45 19.67 14.62
CA GLY A 605 8.27 20.49 14.40
C GLY A 605 7.16 19.61 13.82
N LYS A 606 5.96 19.66 14.41
CA LYS A 606 4.73 19.05 13.89
C LYS A 606 4.56 19.28 12.39
N TYR A 607 5.00 20.43 11.90
CA TYR A 607 5.13 20.74 10.48
C TYR A 607 5.75 19.61 9.64
N THR A 608 6.91 19.04 10.00
CA THR A 608 7.55 18.01 9.16
C THR A 608 6.80 16.68 9.19
N LEU A 609 6.12 16.38 10.31
CA LEU A 609 5.27 15.20 10.45
C LEU A 609 4.09 15.24 9.46
N VAL A 610 3.51 16.42 9.23
CA VAL A 610 2.29 16.57 8.41
C VAL A 610 2.54 17.18 7.02
N ASN A 611 3.74 17.72 6.72
CA ASN A 611 4.09 18.30 5.43
C ASN A 611 4.41 17.24 4.37
N ARG A 612 3.44 16.42 3.98
CA ARG A 612 3.57 15.38 2.96
C ARG A 612 2.27 15.07 2.23
N PHE A 613 2.42 14.66 0.98
CA PHE A 613 1.41 13.92 0.25
C PHE A 613 1.96 12.58 -0.22
N THR A 614 1.06 11.61 -0.29
CA THR A 614 1.26 10.35 -1.01
C THR A 614 0.16 10.27 -2.05
N LEU A 615 0.56 10.40 -3.31
CA LEU A 615 -0.32 10.35 -4.46
C LEU A 615 -0.34 8.94 -5.05
N GLY A 616 -1.49 8.49 -5.52
CA GLY A 616 -1.73 7.15 -6.06
C GLY A 616 -2.80 6.41 -5.28
N ASP A 617 -3.06 5.18 -5.71
CA ASP A 617 -4.08 4.31 -5.11
C ASP A 617 -3.59 3.72 -3.78
N PRO A 618 -4.26 3.99 -2.64
CA PRO A 618 -3.81 3.49 -1.35
C PRO A 618 -3.83 1.96 -1.23
N ALA A 619 -4.59 1.25 -2.06
CA ALA A 619 -4.66 -0.22 -2.03
C ALA A 619 -3.65 -0.90 -2.97
N LEU A 620 -2.94 -0.16 -3.81
CA LEU A 620 -1.94 -0.71 -4.73
C LEU A 620 -0.76 -1.31 -3.95
N ARG A 621 -0.33 -2.50 -4.36
CA ARG A 621 0.89 -3.18 -3.88
C ARG A 621 1.92 -3.25 -5.02
N PRO A 622 2.84 -2.29 -5.10
CA PRO A 622 3.71 -2.14 -6.26
C PRO A 622 4.91 -3.10 -6.29
N PHE A 623 5.29 -3.68 -5.14
CA PHE A 623 6.45 -4.54 -5.06
C PHE A 623 6.06 -5.96 -4.64
N PRO A 624 6.36 -6.98 -5.46
CA PRO A 624 6.14 -8.36 -5.07
C PRO A 624 7.06 -8.74 -3.91
N GLN A 625 6.62 -9.68 -3.10
CA GLN A 625 7.42 -10.22 -2.01
C GLN A 625 8.68 -10.89 -2.56
N LYS A 626 9.84 -10.43 -2.10
CA LYS A 626 11.14 -11.05 -2.38
C LYS A 626 11.83 -11.36 -1.06
N THR A 627 12.54 -12.49 -1.01
CA THR A 627 13.35 -12.84 0.17
C THR A 627 14.56 -11.90 0.24
N PRO A 628 14.74 -11.15 1.35
CA PRO A 628 15.86 -10.24 1.48
C PRO A 628 17.18 -11.00 1.71
N LYS A 629 18.29 -10.50 1.17
CA LYS A 629 19.64 -11.07 1.36
C LYS A 629 20.13 -10.92 2.80
N ILE A 630 19.92 -9.75 3.37
CA ILE A 630 20.16 -9.38 4.78
C ILE A 630 18.81 -9.41 5.47
N SER A 631 18.71 -10.18 6.55
CA SER A 631 17.48 -10.24 7.35
C SER A 631 17.19 -8.87 7.94
N PRO A 632 16.00 -8.29 7.68
CA PRO A 632 15.64 -7.00 8.23
C PRO A 632 15.33 -7.09 9.72
N ALA A 633 15.44 -5.95 10.39
CA ALA A 633 14.92 -5.79 11.73
C ALA A 633 13.42 -6.09 11.75
N LYS A 634 12.97 -6.86 12.74
CA LYS A 634 11.61 -7.39 12.80
C LYS A 634 11.13 -7.56 14.23
N THR A 635 9.82 -7.67 14.38
CA THR A 635 9.16 -7.94 15.65
C THR A 635 8.51 -9.32 15.63
N SER A 636 8.56 -10.03 16.76
CA SER A 636 7.82 -11.26 17.04
C SER A 636 7.08 -11.17 18.37
N PHE A 637 5.99 -11.93 18.48
CA PHE A 637 5.07 -11.87 19.62
C PHE A 637 4.91 -13.26 20.26
N GLU A 638 4.96 -13.31 21.59
CA GLU A 638 4.66 -14.48 22.41
C GLU A 638 3.86 -14.04 23.65
N GLY A 639 2.54 -14.27 23.65
CA GLY A 639 1.64 -13.72 24.67
C GLY A 639 1.69 -12.19 24.71
N ASP A 640 2.01 -11.64 25.88
CA ASP A 640 2.22 -10.22 26.15
C ASP A 640 3.68 -9.75 25.90
N THR A 641 4.55 -10.66 25.48
CA THR A 641 5.97 -10.40 25.24
C THR A 641 6.21 -10.08 23.77
N VAL A 642 6.95 -9.01 23.55
CA VAL A 642 7.43 -8.56 22.24
C VAL A 642 8.95 -8.75 22.19
N THR A 643 9.43 -9.33 21.09
CA THR A 643 10.87 -9.40 20.81
C THR A 643 11.16 -8.69 19.50
N VAL A 644 12.09 -7.74 19.55
CA VAL A 644 12.60 -7.01 18.39
C VAL A 644 13.97 -7.57 18.09
N THR A 645 14.15 -8.11 16.89
CA THR A 645 15.47 -8.53 16.39
C THR A 645 16.00 -7.45 15.47
N ALA A 646 17.27 -7.10 15.63
CA ALA A 646 17.97 -6.14 14.79
C ALA A 646 18.25 -6.73 13.38
N PRO A 647 18.67 -5.92 12.39
CA PRO A 647 19.08 -6.49 11.11
C PRO A 647 20.33 -7.35 11.30
N SER A 648 20.47 -8.39 10.47
CA SER A 648 21.61 -9.31 10.59
C SER A 648 22.95 -8.66 10.22
N GLU A 649 22.93 -7.55 9.47
CA GLU A 649 24.10 -6.81 9.04
C GLU A 649 23.78 -5.31 8.91
N TRP A 650 24.80 -4.47 9.12
CA TRP A 650 24.78 -3.03 8.88
C TRP A 650 25.76 -2.67 7.77
N THR A 651 25.32 -1.83 6.83
CA THR A 651 26.18 -1.29 5.77
C THR A 651 26.45 0.18 6.02
N MET A 652 27.72 0.61 5.97
CA MET A 652 28.11 2.01 6.03
C MET A 652 28.26 2.56 4.61
N VAL A 653 27.40 3.48 4.21
CA VAL A 653 27.37 4.02 2.85
C VAL A 653 27.90 5.45 2.85
N PRO A 654 28.87 5.82 2.00
CA PRO A 654 29.36 7.20 1.94
C PRO A 654 28.25 8.15 1.47
N VAL A 655 28.18 9.33 2.11
CA VAL A 655 27.37 10.47 1.65
C VAL A 655 27.95 10.98 0.32
N HIS A 656 27.08 11.36 -0.61
CA HIS A 656 27.50 11.82 -1.93
C HIS A 656 28.43 13.04 -1.83
N PRO A 657 29.55 13.08 -2.57
CA PRO A 657 30.51 14.19 -2.49
C PRO A 657 29.89 15.56 -2.74
N ASP A 658 28.96 15.69 -3.69
CA ASP A 658 28.31 16.98 -3.96
C ASP A 658 27.43 17.46 -2.79
N GLN A 659 26.87 16.54 -2.00
CA GLN A 659 26.14 16.91 -0.79
C GLN A 659 27.08 17.44 0.29
N THR A 660 28.22 16.78 0.51
CA THR A 660 29.24 17.26 1.47
C THR A 660 29.84 18.61 1.05
N LYS A 661 30.02 18.82 -0.26
CA LYS A 661 30.50 20.07 -0.85
C LYS A 661 29.51 21.21 -0.63
N GLU A 662 28.21 20.97 -0.82
CA GLU A 662 27.17 21.96 -0.54
C GLU A 662 27.16 22.39 0.92
N TRP A 663 27.32 21.42 1.81
CA TRP A 663 27.41 21.62 3.25
C TRP A 663 28.70 22.33 3.70
N LYS A 664 29.66 22.50 2.77
CA LYS A 664 31.01 23.01 3.05
C LYS A 664 31.72 22.17 4.11
N PHE A 665 31.49 20.86 4.08
CA PHE A 665 32.15 19.89 4.94
C PHE A 665 33.38 19.34 4.23
N GLU A 666 34.52 19.32 4.91
CA GLU A 666 35.76 18.74 4.40
C GLU A 666 35.91 17.29 4.92
N GLY A 667 36.08 16.34 4.01
CA GLY A 667 36.24 14.91 4.33
C GLY A 667 35.04 14.06 3.88
N SER A 668 34.94 12.86 4.44
CA SER A 668 33.86 11.92 4.15
C SER A 668 32.87 11.86 5.31
N LEU A 669 31.61 11.59 4.98
CA LEU A 669 30.57 11.23 5.93
C LEU A 669 29.95 9.91 5.47
N TYR A 670 29.46 9.12 6.41
CA TYR A 670 28.84 7.83 6.15
C TYR A 670 27.46 7.77 6.79
N VAL A 671 26.54 7.03 6.19
CA VAL A 671 25.21 6.75 6.72
C VAL A 671 25.07 5.25 7.00
N PRO A 672 24.60 4.85 8.20
CA PRO A 672 24.36 3.46 8.52
C PRO A 672 23.04 3.01 7.91
N VAL A 673 23.07 1.94 7.12
CA VAL A 673 21.87 1.32 6.55
C VAL A 673 21.70 -0.07 7.14
N GLY A 674 20.60 -0.25 7.87
CA GLY A 674 20.14 -1.53 8.39
C GLY A 674 18.71 -1.77 7.89
N PRO A 675 18.44 -2.82 7.08
CA PRO A 675 17.09 -3.12 6.62
C PRO A 675 16.10 -3.23 7.79
N GLY A 676 14.93 -2.60 7.69
CA GLY A 676 13.94 -2.53 8.78
C GLY A 676 14.18 -1.42 9.81
N CYS A 677 15.33 -0.71 9.76
CA CYS A 677 15.59 0.48 10.59
C CYS A 677 15.43 1.76 9.78
N SER A 678 15.11 2.87 10.45
CA SER A 678 14.97 4.20 9.83
C SER A 678 15.82 5.24 10.57
N PRO A 679 16.54 6.13 9.87
CA PRO A 679 17.42 7.12 10.49
C PRO A 679 16.65 8.36 10.95
N GLU A 680 16.84 8.73 12.21
CA GLU A 680 16.57 10.07 12.72
C GLU A 680 17.71 10.98 12.24
N ALA A 681 17.42 11.83 11.25
CA ALA A 681 18.38 12.77 10.68
C ALA A 681 18.17 14.19 11.24
N GLN A 682 19.26 14.85 11.63
CA GLN A 682 19.25 16.19 12.19
C GLN A 682 20.41 17.03 11.67
N TRP A 683 20.13 18.26 11.22
CA TRP A 683 21.16 19.24 10.91
C TRP A 683 21.94 19.62 12.18
N CYS A 684 23.23 19.34 12.22
CA CYS A 684 24.07 19.57 13.39
C CYS A 684 24.87 20.89 13.30
N ARG A 685 25.43 21.34 14.43
CA ARG A 685 26.25 22.57 14.50
C ARG A 685 27.50 22.54 13.61
N ALA A 686 27.99 21.35 13.28
CA ALA A 686 29.10 21.13 12.37
C ALA A 686 28.70 21.22 10.88
N LYS A 687 27.47 21.66 10.58
CA LYS A 687 26.93 21.94 9.24
C LYS A 687 26.83 20.72 8.34
N TYR A 688 26.37 19.60 8.89
CA TYR A 688 25.99 18.41 8.11
C TYR A 688 24.82 17.70 8.81
N ASP A 689 24.18 16.77 8.10
CA ASP A 689 23.14 15.92 8.69
C ASP A 689 23.74 14.79 9.52
N MET A 690 23.54 14.85 10.83
CA MET A 690 23.83 13.75 11.73
C MET A 690 22.69 12.74 11.70
N GLN A 691 23.00 11.44 11.55
CA GLN A 691 21.99 10.39 11.52
C GLN A 691 22.15 9.40 12.69
N LYS A 692 21.04 9.05 13.31
CA LYS A 692 20.94 7.96 14.31
C LYS A 692 19.93 6.93 13.81
N ALA A 693 20.31 5.67 13.65
CA ALA A 693 19.37 4.65 13.18
C ALA A 693 18.54 4.06 14.32
N TYR A 694 17.23 3.96 14.09
CA TYR A 694 16.29 3.41 15.04
C TYR A 694 15.43 2.31 14.41
N TYR A 695 15.01 1.35 15.22
CA TYR A 695 13.82 0.56 14.93
C TYR A 695 12.63 1.21 15.64
N GLN A 696 11.60 1.57 14.89
CA GLN A 696 10.38 2.15 15.44
C GLN A 696 9.35 1.04 15.63
N LEU A 697 9.23 0.52 16.85
CA LEU A 697 8.18 -0.43 17.18
C LEU A 697 6.86 0.34 17.32
N VAL A 698 5.87 -0.06 16.52
CA VAL A 698 4.51 0.44 16.55
C VAL A 698 3.60 -0.78 16.58
N ILE A 699 2.96 -1.02 17.72
CA ILE A 699 2.12 -2.22 17.90
C ILE A 699 0.80 -1.87 18.55
N LYS A 700 -0.24 -2.57 18.12
CA LYS A 700 -1.56 -2.52 18.74
C LYS A 700 -1.53 -3.34 20.02
N VAL A 701 -2.03 -2.76 21.10
CA VAL A 701 -2.10 -3.36 22.44
C VAL A 701 -3.51 -3.17 23.01
N PRO A 702 -3.94 -3.97 24.00
CA PRO A 702 -5.26 -3.81 24.61
C PRO A 702 -5.49 -2.41 25.22
N GLY A 703 -6.75 -2.00 25.33
CA GLY A 703 -7.13 -0.72 25.95
C GLY A 703 -6.69 -0.55 27.41
N ASN A 704 -6.44 -1.65 28.13
CA ASN A 704 -5.94 -1.65 29.50
C ASN A 704 -4.39 -1.70 29.59
N ALA A 705 -3.67 -1.59 28.47
CA ALA A 705 -2.22 -1.50 28.46
C ALA A 705 -1.73 -0.16 29.07
N LYS A 706 -0.69 -0.27 29.89
CA LYS A 706 -0.03 0.85 30.60
C LYS A 706 1.31 1.25 29.99
N GLY A 707 1.96 0.35 29.26
CA GLY A 707 3.28 0.57 28.68
C GLY A 707 4.00 -0.73 28.39
N VAL A 708 5.34 -0.67 28.36
CA VAL A 708 6.21 -1.84 28.22
C VAL A 708 7.34 -1.79 29.22
N GLU A 709 7.74 -2.96 29.70
CA GLU A 709 8.91 -3.17 30.52
C GLU A 709 9.99 -3.91 29.72
N LEU A 710 11.19 -3.35 29.65
CA LEU A 710 12.34 -4.03 29.05
C LEU A 710 12.76 -5.21 29.93
N LYS A 711 12.79 -6.42 29.36
CA LYS A 711 13.19 -7.66 30.05
C LYS A 711 14.63 -8.07 29.75
N SER A 712 15.05 -7.91 28.50
CA SER A 712 16.44 -8.15 28.12
C SER A 712 16.84 -7.35 26.90
N LEU A 713 18.14 -7.08 26.80
CA LEU A 713 18.78 -6.39 25.69
C LEU A 713 20.11 -7.07 25.40
N THR A 714 20.25 -7.54 24.16
CA THR A 714 21.50 -8.13 23.65
C THR A 714 22.09 -7.20 22.61
N TYR A 715 23.35 -6.83 22.76
CA TYR A 715 24.06 -5.92 21.87
C TYR A 715 25.52 -6.33 21.71
N GLU A 716 26.13 -5.93 20.61
CA GLU A 716 27.55 -6.12 20.34
C GLU A 716 28.31 -4.82 20.63
N LYS A 717 29.39 -4.92 21.42
CA LYS A 717 30.28 -3.79 21.74
C LYS A 717 31.72 -4.24 21.62
N ASN A 718 32.49 -3.59 20.76
CA ASN A 718 33.89 -3.93 20.50
C ASN A 718 34.12 -5.41 20.07
N GLY A 719 33.15 -6.02 19.38
CA GLY A 719 33.21 -7.41 18.92
C GLY A 719 32.79 -8.46 19.94
N GLU A 720 32.39 -8.06 21.15
CA GLU A 720 31.85 -8.95 22.18
C GLU A 720 30.34 -8.77 22.30
N GLU A 721 29.61 -9.88 22.42
CA GLU A 721 28.18 -9.88 22.68
C GLU A 721 27.92 -9.72 24.19
N VAL A 722 27.13 -8.71 24.54
CA VAL A 722 26.71 -8.42 25.90
C VAL A 722 25.20 -8.59 25.98
N THR A 723 24.74 -9.44 26.91
CA THR A 723 23.31 -9.59 27.21
C THR A 723 23.03 -9.05 28.59
N ALA A 724 22.28 -7.96 28.64
CA ALA A 724 21.78 -7.38 29.86
C ALA A 724 20.35 -7.87 30.12
N LYS A 725 20.06 -8.32 31.34
CA LYS A 725 18.73 -8.80 31.75
C LYS A 725 18.20 -7.96 32.89
N ALA A 726 16.89 -7.74 32.88
CA ALA A 726 16.16 -7.17 33.99
C ALA A 726 16.30 -8.11 35.20
N ALA A 727 16.85 -7.61 36.30
CA ALA A 727 16.78 -8.31 37.58
C ALA A 727 15.32 -8.42 38.03
N VAL A 728 14.97 -9.48 38.75
CA VAL A 728 13.66 -9.58 39.41
C VAL A 728 13.60 -8.47 40.45
N GLU A 729 12.78 -7.44 40.24
CA GLU A 729 12.63 -6.32 41.17
C GLU A 729 12.08 -6.87 42.51
N PRO A 730 12.80 -6.76 43.64
CA PRO A 730 12.19 -6.89 44.96
C PRO A 730 11.20 -5.73 45.19
N ASP A 731 10.31 -5.83 46.19
CA ASP A 731 9.37 -4.76 46.61
C ASP A 731 10.09 -3.43 46.92
N LEU A 732 10.46 -2.69 45.88
CA LEU A 732 11.15 -1.41 45.95
C LEU A 732 10.10 -0.31 46.13
N ASP A 733 10.38 0.63 47.03
CA ASP A 733 9.57 1.83 47.13
C ASP A 733 9.56 2.55 45.76
N PRO A 734 8.39 3.02 45.29
CA PRO A 734 8.24 3.57 43.95
C PRO A 734 9.10 4.81 43.69
N VAL A 735 9.69 5.43 44.71
CA VAL A 735 10.48 6.67 44.58
C VAL A 735 11.88 6.52 45.15
N CYS A 736 12.07 5.79 46.26
CA CYS A 736 13.35 5.79 46.97
C CYS A 736 14.49 5.14 46.20
N GLY A 737 15.64 5.80 46.09
CA GLY A 737 16.79 5.25 45.39
C GLY A 737 17.90 6.27 45.22
N GLN A 738 19.00 5.82 44.65
CA GLN A 738 20.04 6.74 44.18
C GLN A 738 19.64 7.25 42.79
N TYR A 739 20.02 8.46 42.45
CA TYR A 739 19.75 9.11 41.17
C TYR A 739 20.99 9.88 40.71
N GLU A 740 21.23 9.98 39.41
CA GLU A 740 22.35 10.75 38.85
C GLU A 740 21.99 11.55 37.60
N CYS A 741 22.62 12.72 37.42
CA CYS A 741 22.38 13.58 36.27
C CYS A 741 23.31 13.22 35.09
N SER A 742 22.78 12.43 34.13
CA SER A 742 23.55 11.89 33.00
C SER A 742 24.18 12.97 32.11
N LEU A 743 23.58 14.16 32.04
CA LEU A 743 24.10 15.31 31.28
C LEU A 743 25.56 15.64 31.62
N TYR A 744 25.94 15.43 32.88
CA TYR A 744 27.29 15.71 33.39
C TYR A 744 28.10 14.44 33.66
N VAL A 745 27.47 13.36 34.11
CA VAL A 745 28.15 12.08 34.39
C VAL A 745 28.76 11.52 33.10
N ASP A 746 27.98 11.41 32.03
CA ASP A 746 28.44 10.82 30.76
C ASP A 746 29.55 11.64 30.08
N LYS A 747 29.61 12.94 30.39
CA LYS A 747 30.63 13.86 29.85
C LYS A 747 31.87 13.97 30.73
N GLY A 748 31.95 13.21 31.83
CA GLY A 748 33.05 13.28 32.80
C GLY A 748 33.14 14.61 33.56
N ASN A 749 32.05 15.40 33.60
CA ASN A 749 32.00 16.73 34.24
C ASN A 749 31.08 16.76 35.47
N ALA A 750 30.76 15.59 36.05
CA ALA A 750 29.90 15.53 37.21
C ALA A 750 30.56 16.04 38.49
N ASN A 751 29.78 16.66 39.38
CA ASN A 751 30.18 17.06 40.73
C ASN A 751 29.16 16.48 41.73
N ASP A 752 29.35 16.71 43.03
CA ASP A 752 28.51 16.12 44.08
C ASP A 752 27.04 16.62 44.10
N TRP A 753 26.68 17.64 43.32
CA TRP A 753 25.28 18.03 43.13
C TRP A 753 24.54 17.10 42.17
N HIS A 754 25.27 16.45 41.25
CA HIS A 754 24.71 15.59 40.22
C HIS A 754 24.42 14.16 40.69
N TYR A 755 24.73 13.81 41.94
CA TYR A 755 24.41 12.53 42.55
C TYR A 755 23.45 12.75 43.71
N VAL A 756 22.33 12.04 43.71
CA VAL A 756 21.19 12.28 44.58
C VAL A 756 20.74 10.97 45.20
N THR A 757 20.31 11.01 46.45
CA THR A 757 19.63 9.90 47.11
C THR A 757 18.26 10.41 47.55
N VAL A 758 17.21 9.69 47.17
CA VAL A 758 15.85 9.93 47.64
C VAL A 758 15.47 8.85 48.63
N THR A 759 15.02 9.28 49.82
CA THR A 759 14.54 8.40 50.89
C THR A 759 13.14 8.79 51.32
N LYS A 760 12.38 7.85 51.86
CA LYS A 760 11.08 8.13 52.47
C LYS A 760 11.28 8.71 53.86
N ASP A 761 10.57 9.78 54.18
CA ASP A 761 10.48 10.30 55.53
C ASP A 761 9.33 9.60 56.26
N GLU A 762 9.69 8.68 57.16
CA GLU A 762 8.72 7.88 57.94
C GLU A 762 7.81 8.74 58.83
N GLY A 763 8.23 9.96 59.20
CA GLY A 763 7.44 10.84 60.05
C GLY A 763 6.36 11.64 59.32
N SER A 764 6.60 12.02 58.07
CA SER A 764 5.68 12.87 57.29
C SER A 764 5.03 12.17 56.10
N GLY A 765 5.51 10.98 55.73
CA GLY A 765 5.09 10.25 54.52
C GLY A 765 5.60 10.86 53.21
N ASN A 766 6.30 12.00 53.26
CA ASN A 766 6.96 12.64 52.13
C ASN A 766 8.26 11.94 51.76
N TYR A 767 8.90 12.39 50.68
CA TYR A 767 10.24 11.96 50.32
C TYR A 767 11.25 13.06 50.59
N LYS A 768 12.53 12.68 50.71
CA LYS A 768 13.63 13.59 50.96
C LYS A 768 14.66 13.43 49.86
N TRP A 769 14.91 14.50 49.11
CA TRP A 769 16.00 14.60 48.15
C TRP A 769 17.27 14.98 48.90
N THR A 770 18.37 14.25 48.70
CA THR A 770 19.68 14.58 49.28
C THR A 770 20.76 14.43 48.23
N ASN A 771 21.43 15.51 47.86
CA ASN A 771 22.58 15.40 46.97
C ASN A 771 23.84 14.94 47.73
N LYS A 772 24.85 14.48 47.00
CA LYS A 772 26.11 14.01 47.58
C LYS A 772 26.93 15.15 48.22
N ALA A 773 26.62 16.41 47.90
CA ALA A 773 27.16 17.58 48.59
C ALA A 773 26.55 17.82 49.99
N GLY A 774 25.58 16.98 50.40
CA GLY A 774 24.95 17.03 51.73
C GLY A 774 23.78 18.01 51.85
N VAL A 775 23.34 18.62 50.75
CA VAL A 775 22.15 19.48 50.72
C VAL A 775 20.92 18.61 50.53
N SER A 776 19.90 18.84 51.36
CA SER A 776 18.65 18.09 51.31
C SER A 776 17.42 18.99 51.36
N TRP A 777 16.33 18.53 50.76
CA TRP A 777 15.00 19.16 50.86
C TRP A 777 13.88 18.14 50.70
N THR A 778 12.66 18.55 51.01
CA THR A 778 11.46 17.71 50.99
C THR A 778 10.82 17.69 49.60
N LEU A 779 10.36 16.51 49.19
CA LEU A 779 9.52 16.28 48.01
C LEU A 779 8.14 15.85 48.48
N ASP A 780 7.08 16.41 47.89
CA ASP A 780 5.71 16.02 48.22
C ASP A 780 5.42 14.55 47.92
N ALA A 781 4.72 13.84 48.81
CA ALA A 781 4.45 12.41 48.65
C ALA A 781 3.65 12.06 47.37
N GLN A 782 2.78 12.95 46.90
CA GLN A 782 1.91 12.71 45.74
C GLN A 782 2.53 13.24 44.46
N THR A 783 2.95 14.51 44.45
CA THR A 783 3.45 15.17 43.23
C THR A 783 4.95 14.95 43.01
N LEU A 784 5.69 14.62 44.07
CA LEU A 784 7.16 14.65 44.14
C LEU A 784 7.76 16.02 43.82
N ASP A 785 6.97 17.08 43.87
CA ASP A 785 7.46 18.44 43.68
C ASP A 785 8.19 18.94 44.93
N ILE A 786 9.08 19.92 44.76
CA ILE A 786 9.86 20.49 45.85
C ILE A 786 8.99 21.31 46.81
N LYS A 787 9.34 21.30 48.10
CA LYS A 787 8.70 22.17 49.12
C LYS A 787 9.56 23.40 49.43
N GLU A 788 9.04 24.25 50.30
CA GLU A 788 9.64 25.55 50.68
C GLU A 788 11.06 25.45 51.27
N ASP A 789 11.47 24.27 51.73
CA ASP A 789 12.81 23.98 52.26
C ASP A 789 13.86 23.76 51.16
N CYS A 790 13.45 23.66 49.89
CA CYS A 790 14.36 23.60 48.75
C CYS A 790 15.00 24.99 48.49
N PRO A 791 16.33 25.07 48.33
CA PRO A 791 17.02 26.35 48.10
C PRO A 791 16.57 27.07 46.82
N TYR A 792 16.01 26.34 45.86
CA TYR A 792 15.53 26.87 44.57
C TYR A 792 14.02 27.12 44.52
N HIS A 793 13.27 26.86 45.60
CA HIS A 793 11.82 27.05 45.61
C HIS A 793 11.40 28.50 45.29
N LYS A 794 12.18 29.48 45.76
CA LYS A 794 11.93 30.91 45.51
C LYS A 794 12.21 31.33 44.07
N ASP A 795 12.96 30.53 43.32
CA ASP A 795 13.28 30.77 41.91
C ASP A 795 12.21 30.17 40.97
N GLY A 796 11.15 29.58 41.53
CA GLY A 796 10.08 28.92 40.77
C GLY A 796 10.50 27.57 40.18
N ALA A 797 11.51 26.92 40.76
CA ALA A 797 11.91 25.58 40.35
C ALA A 797 10.82 24.56 40.68
N HIS A 798 10.70 23.54 39.85
CA HIS A 798 9.80 22.41 40.05
C HIS A 798 10.55 21.10 39.81
N ASN A 799 10.07 20.03 40.43
CA ASN A 799 10.51 18.68 40.14
C ASN A 799 9.42 17.91 39.39
N GLU A 800 9.76 17.38 38.22
CA GLU A 800 8.86 16.61 37.36
C GLU A 800 9.29 15.13 37.37
N PRO A 801 8.65 14.26 38.16
CA PRO A 801 8.97 12.84 38.13
C PRO A 801 8.44 12.18 36.86
N ARG A 802 9.22 11.29 36.26
CA ARG A 802 8.75 10.35 35.23
C ARG A 802 8.76 8.94 35.79
N ARG A 803 7.59 8.31 35.72
CA ARG A 803 7.32 6.97 36.22
C ARG A 803 7.27 5.97 35.07
N ASN A 804 7.61 4.72 35.38
CA ASN A 804 7.44 3.58 34.49
C ASN A 804 5.99 3.03 34.59
N ALA A 805 5.63 2.02 33.81
CA ALA A 805 4.27 1.46 33.75
C ALA A 805 3.81 0.84 35.08
N LYS A 806 4.74 0.52 35.99
CA LYS A 806 4.49 0.04 37.36
C LYS A 806 4.38 1.17 38.39
N GLY A 807 4.50 2.44 37.98
CA GLY A 807 4.46 3.60 38.85
C GLY A 807 5.78 3.93 39.56
N ILE A 808 6.86 3.23 39.24
CA ILE A 808 8.21 3.44 39.78
C ILE A 808 8.86 4.64 39.08
N VAL A 809 9.35 5.62 39.84
CA VAL A 809 10.09 6.77 39.33
C VAL A 809 11.42 6.29 38.75
N LYS A 810 11.63 6.57 37.46
CA LYS A 810 12.87 6.29 36.73
C LYS A 810 13.72 7.54 36.57
N THR A 811 13.08 8.70 36.38
CA THR A 811 13.78 9.98 36.30
C THR A 811 13.07 11.07 37.08
N MET A 812 13.80 12.05 37.56
CA MET A 812 13.26 13.29 38.11
C MET A 812 13.89 14.46 37.38
N ARG A 813 13.07 15.33 36.78
CA ARG A 813 13.56 16.52 36.10
C ARG A 813 13.49 17.71 37.04
N PHE A 814 14.66 18.22 37.41
CA PHE A 814 14.79 19.34 38.33
C PHE A 814 15.52 20.49 37.65
N ASN A 815 14.86 21.65 37.53
CA ASN A 815 15.42 22.85 36.87
C ASN A 815 15.97 22.58 35.45
N GLY A 816 15.28 21.74 34.67
CA GLY A 816 15.67 21.35 33.31
C GLY A 816 16.70 20.20 33.24
N GLU A 817 17.33 19.82 34.35
CA GLU A 817 18.28 18.71 34.44
C GLU A 817 17.55 17.40 34.76
N ALA A 818 17.91 16.29 34.11
CA ALA A 818 17.28 14.99 34.31
C ALA A 818 18.16 14.08 35.18
N TYR A 819 17.65 13.67 36.34
CA TYR A 819 18.29 12.75 37.28
C TYR A 819 17.69 11.35 37.11
N PHE A 820 18.49 10.35 36.76
CA PHE A 820 18.09 8.97 36.45
C PHE A 820 18.34 8.06 37.65
N ARG A 821 17.39 7.20 38.03
CA ARG A 821 17.49 6.32 39.20
C ARG A 821 18.53 5.20 38.98
N ASN A 822 19.58 5.18 39.80
CA ASN A 822 20.59 4.15 39.89
C ASN A 822 20.10 2.93 40.71
N GLY A 823 20.53 1.73 40.32
CA GLY A 823 20.46 0.54 41.19
C GLY A 823 19.10 -0.16 41.30
N LEU A 824 18.24 -0.12 40.28
CA LEU A 824 17.07 -1.02 40.20
C LEU A 824 17.46 -2.48 39.89
N TRP A 825 18.75 -2.79 39.82
CA TRP A 825 19.22 -4.03 39.23
C TRP A 825 20.54 -4.50 39.86
N SER A 826 20.71 -5.82 39.98
CA SER A 826 21.88 -6.52 40.57
C SER A 826 23.21 -6.20 39.87
N ASP A 827 24.34 -6.73 40.35
CA ASP A 827 25.67 -6.53 39.73
C ASP A 827 25.69 -6.96 38.23
N ASP A 828 24.89 -7.95 37.83
CA ASP A 828 24.63 -8.33 36.41
C ASP A 828 23.85 -7.27 35.60
N ALA A 829 23.46 -6.17 36.21
CA ALA A 829 22.49 -5.23 35.66
C ALA A 829 22.88 -3.75 35.84
N ALA A 830 24.09 -3.48 36.32
CA ALA A 830 24.86 -2.31 35.91
C ALA A 830 25.00 -2.26 34.37
N ASP A 831 25.11 -3.43 33.73
CA ASP A 831 25.13 -3.58 32.28
C ASP A 831 23.79 -3.20 31.63
N LEU A 832 22.65 -3.49 32.28
CA LEU A 832 21.33 -3.09 31.76
C LEU A 832 21.11 -1.59 31.90
N SER A 833 21.47 -0.99 33.03
CA SER A 833 21.39 0.48 33.21
C SER A 833 22.19 1.20 32.13
N THR A 834 23.45 0.77 31.93
CA THR A 834 24.33 1.28 30.89
C THR A 834 23.74 1.05 29.49
N ALA A 835 23.26 -0.16 29.21
CA ALA A 835 22.64 -0.49 27.93
C ALA A 835 21.35 0.30 27.68
N THR A 836 20.54 0.56 28.72
CA THR A 836 19.36 1.42 28.59
C THR A 836 19.78 2.84 28.27
N ASN A 837 20.72 3.44 28.98
CA ASN A 837 21.20 4.79 28.68
C ASN A 837 21.75 4.93 27.24
N MET A 838 22.37 3.86 26.72
CA MET A 838 22.90 3.82 25.35
C MET A 838 21.83 3.63 24.27
N TRP A 839 20.89 2.70 24.48
CA TRP A 839 20.02 2.14 23.43
C TRP A 839 18.53 2.48 23.61
N TRP A 840 18.13 2.79 24.84
CA TRP A 840 16.75 2.93 25.29
C TRP A 840 16.58 4.12 26.26
N HIS A 841 16.15 5.26 25.75
CA HIS A 841 16.06 6.49 26.57
C HIS A 841 14.83 6.57 27.51
N GLY A 842 14.13 5.47 27.78
CA GLY A 842 12.99 5.43 28.69
C GLY A 842 11.73 4.81 28.07
N GLU A 843 10.75 4.53 28.93
CA GLU A 843 9.46 3.89 28.60
C GLU A 843 8.67 4.60 27.49
N PRO A 844 7.69 3.91 26.87
CA PRO A 844 6.86 4.44 25.78
C PRO A 844 6.24 5.80 26.15
N GLU A 845 6.81 6.89 25.62
CA GLU A 845 6.22 8.23 25.75
C GLU A 845 4.99 8.40 24.84
N GLY A 846 4.62 7.37 24.07
CA GLY A 846 3.45 7.35 23.21
C GLY A 846 2.59 6.10 23.44
N ILE A 847 1.44 6.29 24.05
CA ILE A 847 0.27 5.42 23.90
C ILE A 847 -0.83 6.30 23.32
N LYS A 848 -1.45 5.87 22.21
CA LYS A 848 -2.58 6.57 21.61
C LYS A 848 -3.79 5.66 21.58
N GLU A 849 -4.93 6.18 22.00
CA GLU A 849 -6.20 5.48 21.87
C GLU A 849 -6.57 5.31 20.40
N LEU A 850 -7.05 4.13 20.04
CA LEU A 850 -7.65 3.81 18.76
C LEU A 850 -9.18 3.89 18.84
N SER A 851 -9.81 4.01 17.69
CA SER A 851 -11.26 4.09 17.55
C SER A 851 -12.01 2.83 18.00
N ASP A 852 -11.33 1.68 18.02
CA ASP A 852 -11.89 0.39 18.44
C ASP A 852 -11.70 0.08 19.94
N GLY A 853 -11.22 1.06 20.72
CA GLY A 853 -10.96 0.92 22.15
C GLY A 853 -9.64 0.24 22.51
N ASN A 854 -8.86 -0.20 21.53
CA ASN A 854 -7.46 -0.61 21.75
C ASN A 854 -6.55 0.61 21.75
N LYS A 855 -5.26 0.37 21.99
CA LYS A 855 -4.21 1.38 22.00
C LYS A 855 -3.13 1.07 20.98
N LEU A 856 -2.46 2.11 20.48
CA LEU A 856 -1.23 2.00 19.73
C LEU A 856 -0.05 2.42 20.61
N LEU A 857 0.87 1.48 20.81
CA LEU A 857 2.08 1.66 21.58
C LEU A 857 3.25 2.02 20.66
N PHE A 858 3.97 3.09 21.02
CA PHE A 858 5.09 3.61 20.26
C PHE A 858 6.40 3.50 21.04
N VAL A 859 7.39 2.86 20.44
CA VAL A 859 8.68 2.61 21.06
C VAL A 859 9.81 2.78 20.04
N PRO A 860 10.51 3.95 20.03
CA PRO A 860 11.70 4.13 19.21
C PRO A 860 12.95 3.60 19.93
N MET A 861 13.59 2.56 19.37
CA MET A 861 14.82 1.96 19.89
C MET A 861 16.03 2.36 19.07
N LYS A 862 17.07 2.94 19.69
CA LYS A 862 18.33 3.22 18.99
C LYS A 862 19.04 1.90 18.74
N MET A 863 19.48 1.66 17.51
CA MET A 863 20.01 0.35 17.11
C MET A 863 21.53 0.33 16.93
N ILE A 864 22.16 1.48 16.74
CA ILE A 864 23.58 1.57 16.35
C ILE A 864 24.29 2.79 16.93
N ASP A 865 25.57 2.61 17.27
CA ASP A 865 26.52 3.67 17.60
C ASP A 865 27.74 3.54 16.68
N TYR A 866 28.13 4.65 16.05
CA TYR A 866 29.14 4.65 15.00
C TYR A 866 29.81 6.02 14.88
N ASP A 867 31.03 6.03 14.35
CA ASP A 867 31.68 7.26 13.92
C ASP A 867 31.25 7.61 12.49
N GLN A 868 30.48 8.69 12.36
CA GLN A 868 29.95 9.13 11.08
C GLN A 868 31.03 9.63 10.10
N LYS A 869 32.17 10.13 10.59
CA LYS A 869 33.26 10.66 9.76
C LYS A 869 34.18 9.55 9.26
N GLU A 870 34.41 8.55 10.11
CA GLU A 870 35.24 7.39 9.77
C GLU A 870 34.44 6.26 9.12
N GLY A 871 33.12 6.24 9.26
CA GLY A 871 32.27 5.13 8.81
C GLY A 871 32.51 3.86 9.64
N LYS A 872 32.95 4.01 10.90
CA LYS A 872 33.33 2.89 11.76
C LYS A 872 32.21 2.55 12.74
N LEU A 873 31.71 1.32 12.64
CA LEU A 873 30.77 0.76 13.59
C LEU A 873 31.45 0.56 14.96
N GLN A 874 30.86 1.09 16.03
CA GLN A 874 31.41 0.98 17.39
C GLN A 874 30.63 -0.04 18.22
N SER A 875 29.30 0.01 18.14
CA SER A 875 28.41 -0.96 18.79
C SER A 875 27.03 -0.99 18.11
N PHE A 876 26.29 -2.08 18.27
CA PHE A 876 24.94 -2.21 17.73
C PHE A 876 24.11 -3.24 18.48
N VAL A 877 22.79 -3.05 18.47
CA VAL A 877 21.85 -3.97 19.11
C VAL A 877 21.68 -5.23 18.26
N LYS A 878 21.53 -6.39 18.90
CA LYS A 878 21.09 -7.66 18.31
C LYS A 878 19.60 -7.92 18.58
N SER A 879 19.14 -7.69 19.81
CA SER A 879 17.72 -7.83 20.16
C SER A 879 17.28 -7.06 21.40
N PHE A 880 16.00 -6.65 21.42
CA PHE A 880 15.28 -6.21 22.61
C PHE A 880 14.15 -7.21 22.90
N THR A 881 13.92 -7.55 24.17
CA THR A 881 12.72 -8.26 24.62
C THR A 881 12.02 -7.40 25.66
N MET A 882 10.75 -7.11 25.42
CA MET A 882 9.91 -6.29 26.30
C MET A 882 8.60 -7.01 26.60
N GLN A 883 8.03 -6.76 27.78
CA GLN A 883 6.71 -7.24 28.16
C GLN A 883 5.74 -6.06 28.15
N VAL A 884 4.58 -6.20 27.51
CA VAL A 884 3.49 -5.22 27.61
C VAL A 884 2.86 -5.32 29.00
N VAL A 885 2.84 -4.21 29.72
CA VAL A 885 2.28 -4.16 31.08
C VAL A 885 0.79 -3.86 30.98
N LEU A 886 -0.04 -4.76 31.51
CA LEU A 886 -1.49 -4.65 31.54
C LEU A 886 -1.97 -4.30 32.96
N GLU A 887 -3.12 -3.63 33.07
CA GLU A 887 -3.81 -3.46 34.36
C GLU A 887 -4.27 -4.79 34.95
N ASP A 888 -4.81 -5.64 34.09
CA ASP A 888 -5.35 -6.96 34.40
C ASP A 888 -5.39 -7.84 33.14
N GLY A 889 -5.42 -9.16 33.34
CA GLY A 889 -5.54 -10.14 32.26
C GLY A 889 -4.26 -10.42 31.47
N GLU A 890 -4.42 -11.10 30.34
CA GLU A 890 -3.37 -11.46 29.39
C GLU A 890 -3.73 -10.92 28.01
N ALA A 891 -2.72 -10.63 27.18
CA ALA A 891 -2.90 -10.19 25.81
C ALA A 891 -2.40 -11.25 24.82
N ASP A 892 -3.15 -11.48 23.74
CA ASP A 892 -2.62 -12.17 22.56
C ASP A 892 -2.16 -11.11 21.54
N LEU A 893 -0.95 -10.59 21.75
CA LEU A 893 -0.39 -9.57 20.86
C LEU A 893 -0.22 -10.08 19.43
N LYS A 894 -0.02 -11.38 19.26
CA LYS A 894 0.13 -12.01 17.93
C LYS A 894 -1.17 -11.93 17.14
N ALA A 895 -2.32 -12.22 17.76
CA ALA A 895 -3.62 -12.08 17.13
C ALA A 895 -3.96 -10.61 16.82
N MET A 896 -3.69 -9.70 17.76
CA MET A 896 -4.00 -8.26 17.60
C MET A 896 -3.20 -7.57 16.49
N ASN A 897 -1.96 -8.00 16.29
CA ASN A 897 -1.05 -7.45 15.28
C ASN A 897 -0.93 -8.37 14.06
N LYS A 898 -1.82 -9.36 13.93
CA LYS A 898 -1.84 -10.25 12.78
C LYS A 898 -2.12 -9.43 11.52
N PRO A 899 -1.29 -9.56 10.47
CA PRO A 899 -1.60 -8.95 9.19
C PRO A 899 -2.94 -9.50 8.68
N PRO A 900 -3.80 -8.68 8.07
CA PRO A 900 -5.05 -9.17 7.52
C PRO A 900 -4.82 -10.30 6.52
N GLU A 901 -5.74 -11.25 6.41
CA GLU A 901 -5.64 -12.34 5.43
C GLU A 901 -5.78 -11.81 3.99
N PRO A 902 -5.28 -12.51 2.95
CA PRO A 902 -5.42 -12.07 1.56
C PRO A 902 -6.86 -11.70 1.15
N ALA A 903 -7.86 -12.44 1.61
CA ALA A 903 -9.28 -12.12 1.40
C ALA A 903 -9.70 -10.80 2.07
N GLN A 904 -9.12 -10.47 3.22
CA GLN A 904 -9.34 -9.22 3.94
C GLN A 904 -8.48 -8.06 3.38
N ARG A 905 -7.46 -8.35 2.57
CA ARG A 905 -6.52 -7.37 1.98
C ARG A 905 -7.10 -6.54 0.84
N GLY A 906 -8.37 -6.75 0.44
CA GLY A 906 -9.06 -5.84 -0.49
C GLY A 906 -8.53 -5.89 -1.93
N GLY A 907 -8.05 -7.04 -2.39
CA GLY A 907 -7.84 -7.29 -3.81
C GLY A 907 -9.07 -7.97 -4.40
N GLY A 908 -9.51 -7.57 -5.60
CA GLY A 908 -10.65 -8.15 -6.34
C GLY A 908 -10.66 -9.67 -6.54
N ALA A 909 -9.70 -10.44 -6.00
CA ALA A 909 -9.80 -11.89 -5.87
C ALA A 909 -11.08 -12.34 -5.15
N LEU A 910 -11.64 -11.50 -4.27
CA LEU A 910 -12.93 -11.80 -3.66
C LEU A 910 -14.06 -11.84 -4.71
N PHE A 911 -14.01 -11.05 -5.79
CA PHE A 911 -14.98 -11.11 -6.91
C PHE A 911 -14.89 -12.41 -7.68
N ALA A 912 -13.69 -12.82 -8.12
CA ALA A 912 -13.51 -14.09 -8.81
C ALA A 912 -13.92 -15.28 -7.92
N SER A 913 -13.63 -15.22 -6.61
CA SER A 913 -14.03 -16.25 -5.65
C SER A 913 -15.53 -16.21 -5.33
N THR A 914 -16.19 -15.03 -5.27
CA THR A 914 -17.64 -14.93 -5.06
C THR A 914 -18.41 -15.31 -6.31
N ARG A 915 -17.91 -15.02 -7.51
CA ARG A 915 -18.45 -15.56 -8.77
C ARG A 915 -18.36 -17.08 -8.79
N LYS A 916 -17.18 -17.65 -8.54
CA LYS A 916 -16.99 -19.11 -8.41
C LYS A 916 -17.83 -19.72 -7.28
N MET A 917 -17.98 -19.05 -6.15
CA MET A 917 -18.83 -19.51 -5.03
C MET A 917 -20.32 -19.40 -5.37
N ARG A 918 -20.77 -18.38 -6.11
CA ARG A 918 -22.15 -18.26 -6.59
C ARG A 918 -22.46 -19.31 -7.66
N GLU A 919 -21.53 -19.56 -8.58
CA GLU A 919 -21.62 -20.64 -9.57
C GLU A 919 -21.64 -22.00 -8.88
N PHE A 920 -20.76 -22.22 -7.90
CA PHE A 920 -20.72 -23.44 -7.10
C PHE A 920 -22.00 -23.62 -6.28
N LYS A 921 -22.53 -22.56 -5.67
CA LYS A 921 -23.79 -22.59 -4.92
C LYS A 921 -24.99 -22.84 -5.84
N SER A 922 -25.02 -22.23 -7.03
CA SER A 922 -26.04 -22.50 -8.04
C SER A 922 -26.00 -23.96 -8.50
N LEU A 923 -24.79 -24.49 -8.76
CA LEU A 923 -24.59 -25.91 -9.07
C LEU A 923 -25.04 -26.81 -7.91
N LEU A 924 -24.84 -26.38 -6.66
CA LEU A 924 -25.33 -27.08 -5.47
C LEU A 924 -26.86 -27.08 -5.39
N GLU A 925 -27.50 -25.93 -5.62
CA GLU A 925 -28.96 -25.77 -5.60
C GLU A 925 -29.62 -26.52 -6.77
N ASP A 926 -29.00 -26.53 -7.95
CA ASP A 926 -29.45 -27.30 -9.11
C ASP A 926 -29.24 -28.81 -8.90
N ALA A 927 -28.14 -29.21 -8.27
CA ALA A 927 -27.93 -30.58 -7.83
C ALA A 927 -28.99 -30.98 -6.79
N GLU A 928 -29.27 -30.15 -5.78
CA GLU A 928 -30.31 -30.41 -4.77
C GLU A 928 -31.72 -30.54 -5.40
N LYS A 929 -32.06 -29.71 -6.39
CA LYS A 929 -33.33 -29.86 -7.16
C LYS A 929 -33.38 -31.14 -8.00
N LEU A 930 -32.26 -31.56 -8.58
CA LEU A 930 -32.15 -32.84 -9.28
C LEU A 930 -32.28 -34.02 -8.30
N LEU A 931 -31.85 -33.84 -7.04
CA LEU A 931 -32.00 -34.82 -5.96
C LEU A 931 -33.42 -34.95 -5.42
N GLU A 932 -34.30 -33.96 -5.64
CA GLU A 932 -35.73 -34.00 -5.28
C GLU A 932 -36.58 -34.77 -6.31
N TYR A 933 -36.01 -35.14 -7.47
CA TYR A 933 -36.69 -36.00 -8.44
C TYR A 933 -36.71 -37.45 -7.92
N ASP A 934 -37.91 -37.95 -7.59
CA ASP A 934 -38.12 -39.33 -7.15
C ASP A 934 -38.01 -40.28 -8.36
N SER A 935 -36.77 -40.62 -8.68
CA SER A 935 -36.45 -41.59 -9.72
C SER A 935 -36.51 -42.99 -9.13
N THR A 936 -37.45 -43.81 -9.61
CA THR A 936 -37.46 -45.27 -9.37
C THR A 936 -36.33 -46.01 -10.10
N ASP A 937 -35.51 -45.28 -10.87
CA ASP A 937 -34.37 -45.80 -11.58
C ASP A 937 -33.14 -45.95 -10.66
N LYS A 938 -32.60 -47.16 -10.66
CA LYS A 938 -31.47 -47.58 -9.82
C LYS A 938 -30.19 -46.82 -10.16
N GLU A 939 -30.04 -46.42 -11.42
CA GLU A 939 -28.88 -45.67 -11.92
C GLU A 939 -28.87 -44.24 -11.34
N ALA A 940 -30.04 -43.59 -11.27
CA ALA A 940 -30.17 -42.26 -10.65
C ALA A 940 -29.88 -42.27 -9.14
N ALA A 941 -30.19 -43.37 -8.44
CA ALA A 941 -29.87 -43.53 -7.02
C ALA A 941 -28.35 -43.64 -6.77
N GLU A 942 -27.61 -44.28 -7.68
CA GLU A 942 -26.14 -44.36 -7.62
C GLU A 942 -25.49 -43.01 -7.93
N TRP A 943 -25.98 -42.27 -8.93
CA TRP A 943 -25.55 -40.90 -9.20
C TRP A 943 -25.81 -39.95 -8.03
N LYS A 944 -26.97 -40.10 -7.36
CA LYS A 944 -27.31 -39.38 -6.13
C LYS A 944 -26.36 -39.66 -4.97
N ALA A 945 -25.94 -40.91 -4.79
CA ALA A 945 -24.97 -41.29 -3.76
C ALA A 945 -23.57 -40.71 -4.04
N LEU A 946 -23.10 -40.77 -5.29
CA LEU A 946 -21.82 -40.19 -5.73
C LEU A 946 -21.79 -38.66 -5.58
N ALA A 947 -22.89 -37.98 -5.94
CA ALA A 947 -23.02 -36.53 -5.77
C ALA A 947 -22.97 -36.13 -4.29
N LEU A 948 -23.65 -36.86 -3.41
CA LEU A 948 -23.62 -36.63 -1.96
C LEU A 948 -22.25 -36.89 -1.35
N GLU A 949 -21.50 -37.90 -1.83
CA GLU A 949 -20.13 -38.17 -1.37
C GLU A 949 -19.15 -37.09 -1.83
N GLY A 950 -19.28 -36.59 -3.07
CA GLY A 950 -18.50 -35.45 -3.58
C GLY A 950 -18.80 -34.15 -2.83
N LEU A 951 -20.06 -33.90 -2.49
CA LEU A 951 -20.50 -32.77 -1.66
C LEU A 951 -19.97 -32.85 -0.23
N GLY A 952 -19.89 -34.06 0.35
CA GLY A 952 -19.31 -34.29 1.67
C GLY A 952 -17.80 -34.03 1.72
N LYS A 953 -17.08 -34.27 0.61
CA LYS A 953 -15.63 -34.04 0.50
C LYS A 953 -15.27 -32.57 0.20
N SER A 954 -16.14 -31.81 -0.49
CA SER A 954 -15.89 -30.38 -0.79
C SER A 954 -16.40 -29.38 0.24
N LYS A 955 -17.22 -29.82 1.22
CA LYS A 955 -17.59 -29.01 2.40
C LYS A 955 -16.48 -28.91 3.46
N ARG A 956 -15.41 -29.70 3.35
CA ARG A 956 -14.14 -29.55 4.10
C ARG A 956 -13.16 -28.77 3.26
#